data_AF-A0A2E3HY04-F1
#
_entry.id   AF-A0A2E3HY04-F1
#
_cell.length_a   1.000
_cell.length_b   1.000
_cell.length_c   1.000
_cell.angle_alpha   90.00
_cell.angle_beta   90.00
_cell.angle_gamma   90.00
#
_symmetry.space_group_name_H-M   'P 1'
#
loop_
_entity.id
_entity.type
_entity.pdbx_description
1 polymer ?
#
loop_
_entity_poly.entity_id
_entity_poly.type
_entity_poly.pdbx_seq_one_letter_code
_entity_poly.pdbx_strand_id
1 'polypeptide(L)'
;MNRQVHQSIRLFQLHNKWKFKKQKKPYQFKPIGHSYIHFYHSQLNYSATFLILFLCLSTGVWSQETVPPASSINTKTNESTENITRKEETPQEKRPVRLDPENASGEKDRIIGKGHNLIVNKNLVEIHGQALVKTEEIVLRSDQIWADFDKDMVKAYGNVKLVVGNEETFSNELIYNMTTKEGVVHEGFTYSEPWYYRGKEIFKIGENESYIRGGSITSSPLKHPHYDFLASNIIVKTNKELIAKHVILRIGGFPLFYFPAYRRDLRKDKQAKLIFRLGTDSYQGPFMSIELPISRRRRFNGSIMFDQSSRRGRGGGTDGGYRVNDVGFDEIFIPFLPDATPSEKVKLRDLASELVDRLDGEFDHYKLRQLFFKYMITEEDVKRAHTKIQEVKVKLQADNADFGKIAEANSDDDQTRYQGGALGFLVQGERDQDGKLRLDPILEEVAFALKAGETSKILQTKHGFHILKVDQILDIYGEHEISLRRIDINISPSEKTRETTRETAEKIQERAAEGESLSLLASEFEEAVVSDVMMPLNKMDSQWKYSVRRLEKPDEVTPTVMTDQGIYIFQLIEKEDTPLFDTIAREFEEKVGQSMVEEFEKRLAEKAEAEKKVSDPKEIEQNGELEEEEKIKTYTKHGFKGRWEHERAVTREAQQLDRGESSNVIESKRGYHLINVKKKRTYRGDLFFYTNDQYSFSREEATRIGQRTALRWGHYHSIYTPWDNRGEGRKPLNFMGRIELQSESYKEGFGDSESAIDSFGMFTWGSAFSAIDELDTDDDGNLTFSTQTIGEFLGRLQVNHSLDLTGEGTSTLQKLPEANVSLSRMRLSNLPIFKNINDRMVQIAEKVNTNMPILSLISFPTLENASFDLDLNFGNFFRDRYQEEENVYLLAGVVGFDVRKQSTLKVSSTREAKLDLNLNTNFVWHDKDREGNRHIFRRVYDIQADVSNILFRIYDISFIPGARRMRHQMNSTVSASYAPAVDREDNLYPFGPSTYFYEAKDLTYRFDTSIEIKTKKNKTPLRILQFRTRLRADYTDYAAEWNRKYDFIESDITMTPLAKQNMNIMIRTTHNPNESELDKKRFKQVGFRSNINYRQEKWDFSIGNSFSKRTSRASRRINFSFQFRPNSLIEIDLGADYDWIEKQFYSQRMTLRRNLNVWDLRISWHRVGIKRRPPYNNVRQDFTFQLNLLADPAVAVGLGYDATTETWGFRSLPVGVPYNAFGVGNGLSRSYF
;
A
#
# COMPACT_ATOMS: atom_id res chain seq x y z
N MET A 1 -74.94 -10.62 25.37
CA MET A 1 -76.18 -11.36 25.05
C MET A 1 -75.78 -12.74 24.52
N ASN A 2 -76.07 -13.79 25.30
CA ASN A 2 -76.11 -15.25 25.03
C ASN A 2 -74.96 -15.94 24.27
N ARG A 3 -74.11 -16.75 24.96
CA ARG A 3 -74.26 -18.21 25.32
C ARG A 3 -73.71 -19.10 24.18
N GLN A 4 -72.93 -20.17 24.31
CA GLN A 4 -72.45 -21.12 25.35
C GLN A 4 -71.20 -21.81 24.75
N VAL A 5 -70.04 -22.04 25.39
CA VAL A 5 -69.62 -22.96 26.48
C VAL A 5 -69.85 -24.47 26.24
N HIS A 6 -68.77 -25.24 26.01
CA HIS A 6 -68.30 -26.47 26.76
C HIS A 6 -67.31 -27.29 25.90
N GLN A 7 -66.02 -27.40 26.28
CA GLN A 7 -65.38 -28.38 27.20
C GLN A 7 -65.24 -29.80 26.58
N SER A 8 -64.04 -30.23 26.14
CA SER A 8 -62.87 -30.78 26.87
C SER A 8 -63.00 -32.25 27.29
N ILE A 9 -62.02 -33.11 26.96
CA ILE A 9 -61.36 -34.12 27.84
C ILE A 9 -60.33 -35.01 27.08
N ARG A 10 -59.08 -34.97 27.59
CA ARG A 10 -58.05 -36.01 27.87
C ARG A 10 -57.41 -36.93 26.80
N LEU A 11 -56.06 -36.85 26.83
CA LEU A 11 -55.02 -37.91 26.96
C LEU A 11 -54.86 -39.05 25.93
N PHE A 12 -53.64 -39.08 25.38
CA PHE A 12 -52.74 -40.23 25.14
C PHE A 12 -53.31 -41.51 24.52
N GLN A 13 -52.81 -41.89 23.33
CA GLN A 13 -52.00 -43.10 23.17
C GLN A 13 -51.33 -43.23 21.80
N LEU A 14 -50.25 -44.01 21.84
CA LEU A 14 -49.17 -44.23 20.88
C LEU A 14 -49.50 -45.21 19.74
N HIS A 15 -48.62 -45.13 18.72
CA HIS A 15 -47.92 -46.24 18.04
C HIS A 15 -48.37 -46.73 16.64
N ASN A 16 -47.40 -46.63 15.71
CA ASN A 16 -46.92 -47.62 14.72
C ASN A 16 -47.92 -48.11 13.62
N LYS A 17 -47.54 -48.50 12.39
CA LYS A 17 -46.26 -48.81 11.72
C LYS A 17 -46.54 -48.91 10.20
N TRP A 18 -45.62 -48.37 9.39
CA TRP A 18 -45.06 -48.86 8.11
C TRP A 18 -45.69 -50.06 7.33
N LYS A 19 -45.89 -49.93 5.99
CA LYS A 19 -44.98 -50.46 4.91
C LYS A 19 -45.58 -50.37 3.46
N PHE A 20 -44.80 -49.72 2.58
CA PHE A 20 -44.46 -49.95 1.14
C PHE A 20 -45.33 -50.72 0.10
N LYS A 21 -45.45 -50.12 -1.11
CA LYS A 21 -45.08 -50.59 -2.49
C LYS A 21 -45.85 -49.74 -3.55
N LYS A 22 -45.51 -49.50 -4.84
CA LYS A 22 -44.35 -49.56 -5.77
C LYS A 22 -44.93 -49.12 -7.16
N GLN A 23 -44.07 -48.67 -8.11
CA GLN A 23 -44.25 -48.59 -9.60
C GLN A 23 -45.00 -47.37 -10.18
N LYS A 24 -44.82 -46.90 -11.43
CA LYS A 24 -43.79 -46.84 -12.50
C LYS A 24 -44.34 -45.79 -13.50
N LYS A 25 -43.47 -45.04 -14.20
CA LYS A 25 -43.77 -43.99 -15.22
C LYS A 25 -44.51 -44.57 -16.47
N PRO A 26 -45.12 -43.77 -17.40
CA PRO A 26 -44.36 -43.05 -18.45
C PRO A 26 -44.94 -41.70 -18.97
N TYR A 27 -44.19 -41.11 -19.90
CA TYR A 27 -44.27 -39.78 -20.58
C TYR A 27 -45.38 -39.61 -21.64
N GLN A 28 -45.75 -38.35 -21.99
CA GLN A 28 -45.77 -37.82 -23.38
C GLN A 28 -46.04 -36.29 -23.51
N PHE A 29 -45.89 -35.78 -24.74
CA PHE A 29 -45.43 -34.45 -25.21
C PHE A 29 -46.50 -33.32 -25.40
N LYS A 30 -45.99 -32.08 -25.49
CA LYS A 30 -46.51 -30.70 -25.82
C LYS A 30 -47.62 -30.57 -26.91
N PRO A 31 -48.40 -29.43 -27.08
CA PRO A 31 -47.94 -28.01 -27.03
C PRO A 31 -48.92 -26.86 -26.61
N ILE A 32 -48.31 -25.71 -26.26
CA ILE A 32 -48.63 -24.25 -26.43
C ILE A 32 -50.10 -23.74 -26.43
N GLY A 33 -50.38 -22.74 -25.56
CA GLY A 33 -51.49 -21.77 -25.72
C GLY A 33 -51.71 -20.81 -24.54
N HIS A 34 -51.69 -19.50 -24.80
CA HIS A 34 -52.07 -18.32 -23.97
C HIS A 34 -53.44 -18.47 -23.25
N SER A 35 -53.88 -17.79 -22.17
CA SER A 35 -53.55 -16.55 -21.43
C SER A 35 -54.30 -16.56 -20.06
N TYR A 36 -53.97 -15.59 -19.19
CA TYR A 36 -54.68 -15.13 -17.96
C TYR A 36 -54.53 -15.98 -16.68
N ILE A 37 -53.87 -15.39 -15.67
CA ILE A 37 -54.02 -15.80 -14.27
C ILE A 37 -54.34 -14.56 -13.44
N HIS A 38 -55.58 -14.52 -12.94
CA HIS A 38 -55.99 -13.73 -11.79
C HIS A 38 -55.24 -14.21 -10.54
N PHE A 39 -54.61 -13.30 -9.81
CA PHE A 39 -54.08 -13.59 -8.48
C PHE A 39 -55.21 -13.59 -7.45
N TYR A 40 -55.57 -14.77 -6.95
CA TYR A 40 -56.34 -14.94 -5.71
C TYR A 40 -55.41 -15.23 -4.54
N HIS A 41 -55.74 -14.60 -3.41
CA HIS A 41 -55.09 -14.73 -2.10
C HIS A 41 -54.93 -16.18 -1.62
N SER A 42 -53.69 -16.61 -1.33
CA SER A 42 -53.42 -17.48 -0.17
C SER A 42 -51.96 -17.34 0.30
N GLN A 43 -51.79 -17.15 1.62
CA GLN A 43 -50.56 -16.71 2.29
C GLN A 43 -49.79 -17.84 3.00
N LEU A 44 -49.92 -19.12 2.59
CA LEU A 44 -49.44 -20.23 3.45
C LEU A 44 -48.65 -21.39 2.83
N ASN A 45 -48.26 -21.36 1.54
CA ASN A 45 -47.57 -22.51 0.92
C ASN A 45 -46.18 -22.26 0.31
N TYR A 46 -45.48 -21.16 0.61
CA TYR A 46 -44.14 -20.89 0.05
C TYR A 46 -42.96 -21.29 0.96
N SER A 47 -43.20 -21.74 2.19
CA SER A 47 -42.16 -22.20 3.12
C SER A 47 -41.88 -23.71 3.05
N ALA A 48 -42.85 -24.53 2.61
CA ALA A 48 -42.70 -26.00 2.56
C ALA A 48 -42.01 -26.51 1.28
N THR A 49 -42.19 -25.83 0.15
CA THR A 49 -41.58 -26.21 -1.14
C THR A 49 -40.10 -25.84 -1.24
N PHE A 50 -39.63 -24.83 -0.49
CA PHE A 50 -38.21 -24.45 -0.46
C PHE A 50 -37.36 -25.36 0.42
N LEU A 51 -37.94 -25.98 1.48
CA LEU A 51 -37.24 -26.92 2.36
C LEU A 51 -37.03 -28.29 1.69
N ILE A 52 -37.96 -28.72 0.81
CA ILE A 52 -37.86 -29.98 0.06
C ILE A 52 -36.80 -29.89 -1.06
N LEU A 53 -36.57 -28.70 -1.63
CA LEU A 53 -35.46 -28.50 -2.57
C LEU A 53 -34.07 -28.52 -1.88
N PHE A 54 -34.01 -28.13 -0.61
CA PHE A 54 -32.77 -28.11 0.19
C PHE A 54 -32.36 -29.50 0.70
N LEU A 55 -33.32 -30.41 0.92
CA LEU A 55 -33.05 -31.79 1.37
C LEU A 55 -32.69 -32.75 0.22
N CYS A 56 -33.15 -32.51 -1.00
CA CYS A 56 -32.83 -33.34 -2.17
C CYS A 56 -31.42 -33.12 -2.77
N LEU A 57 -30.66 -32.12 -2.30
CA LEU A 57 -29.28 -31.86 -2.76
C LEU A 57 -28.20 -32.54 -1.88
N SER A 58 -28.59 -33.36 -0.89
CA SER A 58 -27.65 -33.97 0.06
C SER A 58 -27.39 -35.48 -0.13
N THR A 59 -27.98 -36.13 -1.13
CA THR A 59 -27.71 -37.56 -1.42
C THR A 59 -27.51 -37.83 -2.91
N GLY A 60 -26.28 -37.64 -3.35
CA GLY A 60 -25.79 -38.03 -4.67
C GLY A 60 -24.32 -38.42 -4.58
N VAL A 61 -24.04 -39.56 -3.95
CA VAL A 61 -22.85 -40.36 -4.29
C VAL A 61 -23.14 -40.93 -5.68
N TRP A 62 -22.21 -40.80 -6.63
CA TRP A 62 -21.86 -41.84 -7.61
C TRP A 62 -20.51 -41.53 -8.26
N SER A 63 -19.93 -42.63 -8.72
CA SER A 63 -18.55 -42.98 -9.09
C SER A 63 -17.73 -41.99 -9.93
N GLN A 64 -16.44 -41.94 -9.59
CA GLN A 64 -15.34 -41.53 -10.45
C GLN A 64 -15.26 -42.41 -11.71
N GLU A 65 -15.26 -41.79 -12.88
CA GLU A 65 -14.41 -42.24 -13.99
C GLU A 65 -13.27 -41.22 -14.11
N THR A 66 -12.06 -41.75 -13.99
CA THR A 66 -10.79 -41.03 -14.10
C THR A 66 -10.46 -40.79 -15.57
N VAL A 67 -10.35 -39.53 -15.98
CA VAL A 67 -9.60 -39.12 -17.18
C VAL A 67 -8.32 -38.42 -16.71
N PRO A 68 -7.13 -38.80 -17.22
CA PRO A 68 -5.86 -38.28 -16.73
C PRO A 68 -5.67 -36.78 -17.10
N PRO A 69 -4.83 -36.04 -16.35
CA PRO A 69 -4.64 -34.63 -16.58
C PRO A 69 -3.76 -34.37 -17.81
N ALA A 70 -4.20 -33.46 -18.69
CA ALA A 70 -3.34 -32.85 -19.67
C ALA A 70 -2.32 -31.94 -18.95
N SER A 71 -1.05 -32.17 -19.26
CA SER A 71 0.12 -31.49 -18.72
C SER A 71 0.15 -30.00 -19.04
N SER A 72 0.65 -29.23 -18.08
CA SER A 72 1.02 -27.82 -18.18
C SER A 72 1.99 -27.54 -19.33
N ILE A 73 1.63 -26.64 -20.24
CA ILE A 73 2.59 -26.05 -21.18
C ILE A 73 3.15 -24.77 -20.56
N ASN A 74 4.43 -24.88 -20.19
CA ASN A 74 5.30 -23.78 -19.80
C ASN A 74 5.60 -22.90 -21.02
N THR A 75 5.48 -21.59 -20.82
CA THR A 75 6.13 -20.56 -21.63
C THR A 75 7.64 -20.59 -21.40
N LYS A 76 8.42 -20.99 -22.41
CA LYS A 76 9.84 -20.62 -22.55
C LYS A 76 10.21 -20.49 -24.03
N THR A 77 10.61 -19.27 -24.39
CA THR A 77 11.82 -18.92 -25.16
C THR A 77 12.42 -20.02 -26.04
N ASN A 78 12.34 -19.83 -27.36
CA ASN A 78 13.20 -20.51 -28.32
C ASN A 78 14.44 -19.64 -28.57
N GLU A 79 15.54 -19.99 -27.92
CA GLU A 79 16.87 -19.92 -28.53
C GLU A 79 17.18 -21.31 -29.09
N SER A 80 17.65 -21.39 -30.32
CA SER A 80 18.24 -22.63 -30.85
C SER A 80 19.42 -22.29 -31.75
N THR A 81 20.61 -22.60 -31.24
CA THR A 81 21.88 -22.71 -31.95
C THR A 81 22.18 -24.18 -32.23
N GLU A 82 22.93 -24.41 -33.32
CA GLU A 82 23.59 -25.66 -33.76
C GLU A 82 22.68 -26.68 -34.49
N ASN A 83 23.04 -27.26 -35.64
CA ASN A 83 24.36 -27.66 -36.12
C ASN A 83 24.52 -27.59 -37.65
N ILE A 84 25.77 -27.37 -38.06
CA ILE A 84 26.27 -27.30 -39.44
C ILE A 84 26.70 -28.70 -39.89
N THR A 85 26.29 -29.13 -41.08
CA THR A 85 27.15 -29.97 -41.94
C THR A 85 26.82 -29.76 -43.41
N ARG A 86 27.87 -29.46 -44.18
CA ARG A 86 27.91 -29.07 -45.60
C ARG A 86 27.33 -30.13 -46.54
N LYS A 87 26.58 -29.65 -47.56
CA LYS A 87 26.75 -30.07 -48.95
C LYS A 87 26.83 -28.82 -49.84
N GLU A 88 27.87 -28.77 -50.66
CA GLU A 88 28.09 -27.78 -51.71
C GLU A 88 27.17 -28.06 -52.91
N GLU A 89 26.63 -27.01 -53.54
CA GLU A 89 26.57 -26.86 -55.01
C GLU A 89 26.01 -25.47 -55.43
N THR A 90 26.89 -24.69 -56.08
CA THR A 90 26.70 -23.67 -57.13
C THR A 90 25.76 -22.45 -56.98
N PRO A 91 26.23 -21.23 -57.34
CA PRO A 91 25.47 -19.99 -57.25
C PRO A 91 24.53 -19.79 -58.45
N GLN A 92 23.23 -19.68 -58.19
CA GLN A 92 22.27 -19.11 -59.15
C GLN A 92 21.88 -17.67 -58.75
N GLU A 93 21.78 -16.84 -59.78
CA GLU A 93 21.56 -15.40 -59.81
C GLU A 93 20.48 -14.89 -58.84
N LYS A 94 20.75 -13.73 -58.22
CA LYS A 94 19.77 -12.93 -57.47
C LYS A 94 18.55 -12.65 -58.34
N ARG A 95 17.44 -13.31 -58.05
CA ARG A 95 16.10 -12.87 -58.50
C ARG A 95 15.67 -11.65 -57.66
N PRO A 96 14.95 -10.68 -58.24
CA PRO A 96 14.44 -9.53 -57.50
C PRO A 96 13.53 -9.99 -56.36
N VAL A 97 13.67 -9.37 -55.20
CA VAL A 97 12.83 -9.60 -54.02
C VAL A 97 11.36 -9.40 -54.43
N ARG A 98 10.56 -10.47 -54.36
CA ARG A 98 9.10 -10.37 -54.45
C ARG A 98 8.64 -9.55 -53.24
N LEU A 99 8.15 -8.33 -53.48
CA LEU A 99 7.36 -7.59 -52.50
C LEU A 99 6.21 -8.49 -52.03
N ASP A 100 6.13 -8.77 -50.73
CA ASP A 100 4.94 -9.32 -50.11
C ASP A 100 4.02 -8.16 -49.75
N PRO A 101 2.99 -7.86 -50.55
CA PRO A 101 2.18 -6.65 -50.37
C PRO A 101 1.37 -6.67 -49.06
N GLU A 102 1.24 -7.83 -48.41
CA GLU A 102 0.51 -7.97 -47.16
C GLU A 102 1.36 -7.58 -45.93
N ASN A 103 2.66 -7.85 -45.98
CA ASN A 103 3.60 -7.62 -44.87
C ASN A 103 4.51 -6.40 -45.05
N ALA A 104 4.51 -5.76 -46.23
CA ALA A 104 5.24 -4.52 -46.46
C ALA A 104 4.69 -3.38 -45.58
N SER A 105 5.57 -2.64 -44.87
CA SER A 105 5.22 -1.36 -44.25
C SER A 105 4.83 -0.36 -45.34
N GLY A 106 3.84 0.50 -45.09
CA GLY A 106 3.52 1.57 -46.05
C GLY A 106 4.75 2.41 -46.31
N GLU A 107 5.08 2.65 -47.58
CA GLU A 107 6.20 3.51 -48.00
C GLU A 107 5.62 4.87 -48.40
N LYS A 108 6.29 5.95 -47.98
CA LYS A 108 5.92 7.32 -48.36
C LYS A 108 5.95 7.44 -49.89
N ASP A 109 4.88 8.00 -50.46
CA ASP A 109 4.64 8.21 -51.92
C ASP A 109 4.50 6.95 -52.79
N ARG A 110 4.34 5.78 -52.17
CA ARG A 110 4.06 4.53 -52.88
C ARG A 110 2.71 3.96 -52.50
N ILE A 111 1.84 3.88 -53.50
CA ILE A 111 0.55 3.21 -53.39
C ILE A 111 0.74 1.75 -53.78
N ILE A 112 0.57 0.85 -52.82
CA ILE A 112 0.64 -0.59 -53.05
C ILE A 112 -0.75 -1.10 -53.42
N GLY A 113 -0.92 -1.48 -54.70
CA GLY A 113 -2.13 -2.12 -55.22
C GLY A 113 -1.93 -3.62 -55.43
N LYS A 114 -2.81 -4.46 -54.88
CA LYS A 114 -2.83 -5.92 -55.10
C LYS A 114 -4.25 -6.37 -55.43
N GLY A 115 -4.42 -7.26 -56.40
CA GLY A 115 -5.68 -7.93 -56.73
C GLY A 115 -5.47 -9.07 -57.71
N HIS A 116 -6.49 -9.87 -57.96
CA HIS A 116 -6.44 -10.98 -58.95
C HIS A 116 -6.32 -10.45 -60.38
N ASN A 117 -6.97 -9.33 -60.67
CA ASN A 117 -6.90 -8.66 -61.96
C ASN A 117 -6.72 -7.16 -61.71
N LEU A 118 -5.72 -6.55 -62.36
CA LEU A 118 -5.36 -5.15 -62.21
C LEU A 118 -5.31 -4.52 -63.61
N ILE A 119 -6.22 -3.59 -63.87
CA ILE A 119 -6.33 -2.87 -65.14
C ILE A 119 -5.92 -1.43 -64.86
N VAL A 120 -4.84 -0.99 -65.51
CA VAL A 120 -4.31 0.37 -65.37
C VAL A 120 -4.48 1.09 -66.71
N ASN A 121 -5.26 2.17 -66.72
CA ASN A 121 -5.46 3.02 -67.89
C ASN A 121 -5.17 4.48 -67.54
N LYS A 122 -3.92 4.90 -67.78
CA LYS A 122 -3.39 6.21 -67.38
C LYS A 122 -3.60 6.46 -65.87
N ASN A 123 -4.48 7.39 -65.52
CA ASN A 123 -4.78 7.83 -64.15
C ASN A 123 -6.01 7.11 -63.56
N LEU A 124 -6.54 6.09 -64.25
CA LEU A 124 -7.62 5.24 -63.76
C LEU A 124 -7.11 3.83 -63.49
N VAL A 125 -7.29 3.35 -62.26
CA VAL A 125 -6.87 2.01 -61.83
C VAL A 125 -8.07 1.21 -61.33
N GLU A 126 -8.26 0.04 -61.93
CA GLU A 126 -9.28 -0.94 -61.60
C GLU A 126 -8.62 -2.19 -61.02
N ILE A 127 -9.01 -2.56 -59.81
CA ILE A 127 -8.48 -3.73 -59.10
C ILE A 127 -9.65 -4.66 -58.76
N HIS A 128 -9.62 -5.89 -59.26
CA HIS A 128 -10.67 -6.89 -59.04
C HIS A 128 -10.13 -8.13 -58.34
N GLY A 129 -10.94 -8.67 -57.41
CA GLY A 129 -10.69 -9.90 -56.66
C GLY A 129 -9.65 -9.69 -55.56
N GLN A 130 -10.06 -9.72 -54.29
CA GLN A 130 -9.18 -9.45 -53.13
C GLN A 130 -8.36 -8.17 -53.33
N ALA A 131 -9.02 -7.12 -53.79
CA ALA A 131 -8.40 -5.84 -54.06
C ALA A 131 -7.92 -5.22 -52.74
N LEU A 132 -6.65 -4.80 -52.71
CA LEU A 132 -5.97 -4.14 -51.61
C LEU A 132 -5.29 -2.90 -52.18
N VAL A 133 -5.60 -1.75 -51.62
CA VAL A 133 -4.86 -0.50 -51.79
C VAL A 133 -4.30 -0.11 -50.43
N LYS A 134 -2.99 0.04 -50.33
CA LYS A 134 -2.29 0.41 -49.10
C LYS A 134 -1.37 1.60 -49.34
N THR A 135 -1.48 2.61 -48.49
CA THR A 135 -0.58 3.77 -48.39
C THR A 135 0.03 3.81 -46.98
N GLU A 136 0.79 4.86 -46.66
CA GLU A 136 1.34 5.09 -45.31
C GLU A 136 0.24 5.16 -44.24
N GLU A 137 -0.84 5.91 -44.50
CA GLU A 137 -1.92 6.13 -43.53
C GLU A 137 -3.19 5.30 -43.76
N ILE A 138 -3.38 4.75 -44.97
CA ILE A 138 -4.66 4.16 -45.41
C ILE A 138 -4.48 2.71 -45.84
N VAL A 139 -5.32 1.82 -45.31
CA VAL A 139 -5.45 0.44 -45.79
C VAL A 139 -6.89 0.21 -46.25
N LEU A 140 -7.09 0.08 -47.56
CA LEU A 140 -8.39 -0.20 -48.18
C LEU A 140 -8.39 -1.62 -48.78
N ARG A 141 -9.35 -2.44 -48.38
CA ARG A 141 -9.60 -3.78 -48.93
C ARG A 141 -11.01 -3.87 -49.47
N SER A 142 -11.23 -4.55 -50.59
CA SER A 142 -12.57 -4.86 -51.10
C SER A 142 -12.52 -5.96 -52.17
N ASP A 143 -13.67 -6.34 -52.71
CA ASP A 143 -13.76 -7.23 -53.86
C ASP A 143 -13.38 -6.49 -55.16
N GLN A 144 -13.74 -5.20 -55.26
CA GLN A 144 -13.38 -4.33 -56.38
C GLN A 144 -13.01 -2.92 -55.90
N ILE A 145 -11.92 -2.34 -56.41
CA ILE A 145 -11.50 -0.95 -56.16
C ILE A 145 -11.34 -0.23 -57.50
N TRP A 146 -11.89 0.97 -57.57
CA TRP A 146 -11.78 1.91 -58.68
C TRP A 146 -11.14 3.19 -58.20
N ALA A 147 -9.91 3.49 -58.61
CA ALA A 147 -9.20 4.71 -58.24
C ALA A 147 -9.06 5.63 -59.46
N ASP A 148 -9.70 6.79 -59.40
CA ASP A 148 -9.58 7.89 -60.36
C ASP A 148 -8.63 8.94 -59.77
N PHE A 149 -7.36 8.89 -60.17
CA PHE A 149 -6.30 9.78 -59.68
C PHE A 149 -6.41 11.19 -60.25
N ASP A 150 -7.19 11.43 -61.31
CA ASP A 150 -7.45 12.81 -61.78
C ASP A 150 -8.40 13.57 -60.85
N LYS A 151 -9.23 12.84 -60.10
CA LYS A 151 -10.20 13.39 -59.13
C LYS A 151 -9.87 13.06 -57.68
N ASP A 152 -8.72 12.43 -57.43
CA ASP A 152 -8.32 11.86 -56.14
C ASP A 152 -9.42 11.00 -55.48
N MET A 153 -10.20 10.28 -56.26
CA MET A 153 -11.41 9.59 -55.79
C MET A 153 -11.25 8.08 -55.94
N VAL A 154 -11.53 7.36 -54.85
CA VAL A 154 -11.54 5.90 -54.79
C VAL A 154 -12.96 5.41 -54.50
N LYS A 155 -13.46 4.50 -55.34
CA LYS A 155 -14.69 3.76 -55.11
C LYS A 155 -14.36 2.31 -54.83
N ALA A 156 -14.94 1.74 -53.80
CA ALA A 156 -14.76 0.33 -53.47
C ALA A 156 -16.11 -0.35 -53.32
N TYR A 157 -16.21 -1.57 -53.86
CA TYR A 157 -17.42 -2.38 -53.90
C TYR A 157 -17.14 -3.79 -53.36
N GLY A 158 -18.03 -4.28 -52.51
CA GLY A 158 -18.01 -5.63 -51.93
C GLY A 158 -16.96 -5.77 -50.82
N ASN A 159 -17.40 -6.23 -49.64
CA ASN A 159 -16.54 -6.51 -48.48
C ASN A 159 -15.50 -5.42 -48.19
N VAL A 160 -15.91 -4.15 -48.28
CA VAL A 160 -15.00 -3.01 -48.14
C VAL A 160 -14.55 -2.92 -46.68
N LYS A 161 -13.24 -2.85 -46.44
CA LYS A 161 -12.61 -2.50 -45.16
C LYS A 161 -11.62 -1.37 -45.39
N LEU A 162 -11.90 -0.21 -44.83
CA LEU A 162 -11.03 0.97 -44.82
C LEU A 162 -10.48 1.15 -43.39
N VAL A 163 -9.16 1.24 -43.26
CA VAL A 163 -8.48 1.59 -42.00
C VAL A 163 -7.74 2.90 -42.23
N VAL A 164 -8.03 3.91 -41.42
CA VAL A 164 -7.36 5.22 -41.43
C VAL A 164 -7.00 5.58 -39.99
N GLY A 165 -5.70 5.61 -39.67
CA GLY A 165 -5.23 5.80 -38.30
C GLY A 165 -5.82 4.77 -37.33
N ASN A 166 -6.63 5.24 -36.37
CA ASN A 166 -7.31 4.39 -35.37
C ASN A 166 -8.79 4.11 -35.70
N GLU A 167 -9.31 4.57 -36.84
CA GLU A 167 -10.68 4.32 -37.28
C GLU A 167 -10.74 3.15 -38.27
N GLU A 168 -11.61 2.17 -37.99
CA GLU A 168 -11.89 1.06 -38.90
C GLU A 168 -13.32 1.19 -39.45
N THR A 169 -13.47 1.26 -40.76
CA THR A 169 -14.76 1.34 -41.45
C THR A 169 -14.97 0.13 -42.36
N PHE A 170 -16.16 -0.45 -42.31
CA PHE A 170 -16.57 -1.59 -43.11
C PHE A 170 -17.84 -1.25 -43.89
N SER A 171 -17.94 -1.61 -45.16
CA SER A 171 -19.14 -1.33 -45.97
C SER A 171 -19.31 -2.23 -47.19
N ASN A 172 -20.49 -2.16 -47.80
CA ASN A 172 -20.73 -2.78 -49.11
C ASN A 172 -20.26 -1.88 -50.25
N GLU A 173 -20.41 -0.56 -50.10
CA GLU A 173 -19.93 0.46 -51.04
C GLU A 173 -19.28 1.61 -50.28
N LEU A 174 -18.18 2.11 -50.81
CA LEU A 174 -17.43 3.24 -50.29
C LEU A 174 -17.04 4.14 -51.46
N ILE A 175 -17.28 5.44 -51.32
CA ILE A 175 -16.71 6.49 -52.17
C ILE A 175 -15.85 7.35 -51.25
N TYR A 176 -14.58 7.53 -51.56
CA TYR A 176 -13.64 8.22 -50.67
C TYR A 176 -12.69 9.10 -51.49
N ASN A 177 -12.56 10.36 -51.10
CA ASN A 177 -11.57 11.27 -51.67
C ASN A 177 -10.29 11.21 -50.83
N MET A 178 -9.17 10.86 -51.48
CA MET A 178 -7.88 10.64 -50.83
C MET A 178 -7.25 11.95 -50.32
N THR A 179 -7.58 13.08 -50.95
CA THR A 179 -7.01 14.40 -50.64
C THR A 179 -7.83 15.14 -49.58
N THR A 180 -9.15 15.22 -49.74
CA THR A 180 -10.03 15.90 -48.76
C THR A 180 -10.35 15.03 -47.54
N LYS A 181 -10.02 13.73 -47.59
CA LYS A 181 -10.40 12.69 -46.62
C LYS A 181 -11.93 12.58 -46.41
N GLU A 182 -12.72 13.12 -47.33
CA GLU A 182 -14.18 13.04 -47.35
C GLU A 182 -14.64 11.74 -47.99
N GLY A 183 -15.79 11.22 -47.58
CA GLY A 183 -16.31 10.01 -48.20
C GLY A 183 -17.75 9.70 -47.85
N VAL A 184 -18.38 8.90 -48.70
CA VAL A 184 -19.72 8.37 -48.50
C VAL A 184 -19.62 6.87 -48.37
N VAL A 185 -20.13 6.36 -47.26
CA VAL A 185 -20.20 4.94 -46.95
C VAL A 185 -21.66 4.52 -46.97
N HIS A 186 -22.01 3.56 -47.83
CA HIS A 186 -23.35 2.99 -47.89
C HIS A 186 -23.41 1.65 -47.14
N GLU A 187 -24.40 1.52 -46.27
CA GLU A 187 -24.57 0.37 -45.35
C GLU A 187 -23.30 0.06 -44.55
N GLY A 188 -22.73 1.11 -43.94
CA GLY A 188 -21.44 1.08 -43.29
C GLY A 188 -21.46 0.86 -41.77
N PHE A 189 -20.35 0.34 -41.26
CA PHE A 189 -20.03 0.20 -39.84
C PHE A 189 -18.65 0.78 -39.55
N THR A 190 -18.55 1.72 -38.61
CA THR A 190 -17.29 2.37 -38.23
C THR A 190 -17.01 2.17 -36.74
N TYR A 191 -15.76 1.86 -36.39
CA TYR A 191 -15.26 1.79 -35.02
C TYR A 191 -14.30 2.94 -34.72
N SER A 192 -14.50 3.61 -33.58
CA SER A 192 -13.61 4.62 -33.02
C SER A 192 -13.67 4.52 -31.49
N GLU A 193 -12.57 4.18 -30.83
CA GLU A 193 -12.55 3.82 -29.40
C GLU A 193 -13.26 4.87 -28.51
N PRO A 194 -14.23 4.50 -27.64
CA PRO A 194 -14.77 3.15 -27.34
C PRO A 194 -16.10 2.82 -28.06
N TRP A 195 -16.44 3.50 -29.15
CA TRP A 195 -17.76 3.46 -29.80
C TRP A 195 -17.76 2.80 -31.19
N TYR A 196 -18.87 2.12 -31.47
CA TYR A 196 -19.21 1.56 -32.76
C TYR A 196 -20.44 2.29 -33.33
N TYR A 197 -20.34 2.69 -34.60
CA TYR A 197 -21.37 3.40 -35.34
C TYR A 197 -21.86 2.57 -36.53
N ARG A 198 -23.17 2.50 -36.74
CA ARG A 198 -23.80 1.90 -37.93
C ARG A 198 -24.66 2.92 -38.62
N GLY A 199 -24.69 2.94 -39.94
CA GLY A 199 -25.54 3.84 -40.71
C GLY A 199 -25.91 3.27 -42.06
N LYS A 200 -27.10 3.63 -42.56
CA LYS A 200 -27.44 3.40 -43.96
C LYS A 200 -26.59 4.27 -44.88
N GLU A 201 -26.34 5.50 -44.46
CA GLU A 201 -25.44 6.45 -45.12
C GLU A 201 -24.56 7.11 -44.05
N ILE A 202 -23.25 6.97 -44.18
CA ILE A 202 -22.25 7.67 -43.35
C ILE A 202 -21.50 8.62 -44.28
N PHE A 203 -21.68 9.91 -44.08
CA PHE A 203 -20.97 10.99 -44.78
C PHE A 203 -19.81 11.44 -43.90
N LYS A 204 -18.58 11.17 -44.32
CA LYS A 204 -17.38 11.77 -43.73
C LYS A 204 -17.17 13.11 -44.43
N ILE A 205 -17.41 14.20 -43.70
CA ILE A 205 -17.41 15.60 -44.20
C ILE A 205 -16.02 16.25 -43.98
N GLY A 206 -15.09 15.49 -43.41
CA GLY A 206 -13.69 15.87 -43.23
C GLY A 206 -12.97 14.83 -42.38
N GLU A 207 -11.71 15.07 -42.07
CA GLU A 207 -10.84 14.12 -41.35
C GLU A 207 -11.43 13.65 -40.01
N ASN A 208 -11.98 14.58 -39.23
CA ASN A 208 -12.47 14.35 -37.86
C ASN A 208 -13.98 14.56 -37.68
N GLU A 209 -14.75 14.68 -38.77
CA GLU A 209 -16.21 14.93 -38.70
C GLU A 209 -17.01 14.00 -39.62
N SER A 210 -17.95 13.28 -39.00
CA SER A 210 -18.82 12.32 -39.67
C SER A 210 -20.29 12.60 -39.36
N TYR A 211 -21.13 12.54 -40.39
CA TYR A 211 -22.57 12.66 -40.32
C TYR A 211 -23.23 11.35 -40.76
N ILE A 212 -24.04 10.76 -39.89
CA ILE A 212 -24.68 9.46 -40.11
C ILE A 212 -26.18 9.67 -40.18
N ARG A 213 -26.79 9.24 -41.28
CA ARG A 213 -28.24 9.29 -41.49
C ARG A 213 -28.84 7.91 -41.27
N GLY A 214 -29.80 7.83 -40.34
CA GLY A 214 -30.53 6.60 -39.99
C GLY A 214 -29.59 5.49 -39.50
N GLY A 215 -29.07 5.63 -38.28
CA GLY A 215 -28.00 4.79 -37.77
C GLY A 215 -28.17 4.34 -36.32
N SER A 216 -27.26 3.51 -35.82
CA SER A 216 -27.20 3.15 -34.40
C SER A 216 -25.79 3.24 -33.81
N ILE A 217 -25.71 3.51 -32.51
CA ILE A 217 -24.46 3.71 -31.78
C ILE A 217 -24.40 2.74 -30.59
N THR A 218 -23.29 2.07 -30.38
CA THR A 218 -23.09 1.14 -29.27
C THR A 218 -21.63 1.07 -28.85
N SER A 219 -21.35 0.73 -27.59
CA SER A 219 -19.99 0.34 -27.16
C SER A 219 -19.74 -1.17 -27.27
N SER A 220 -20.77 -1.93 -27.65
CA SER A 220 -20.70 -3.38 -27.74
C SER A 220 -20.09 -3.81 -29.08
N PRO A 221 -19.01 -4.64 -29.10
CA PRO A 221 -18.36 -5.09 -30.33
C PRO A 221 -19.16 -6.15 -31.11
N LEU A 222 -20.23 -6.70 -30.54
CA LEU A 222 -20.99 -7.80 -31.13
C LEU A 222 -21.80 -7.39 -32.37
N LYS A 223 -21.94 -8.31 -33.34
CA LYS A 223 -22.82 -8.17 -34.51
C LYS A 223 -24.26 -7.81 -34.10
N HIS A 224 -24.78 -8.46 -33.06
CA HIS A 224 -26.02 -8.08 -32.39
C HIS A 224 -25.64 -7.47 -31.03
N PRO A 225 -25.58 -6.12 -30.91
CA PRO A 225 -25.12 -5.51 -29.69
C PRO A 225 -26.13 -5.71 -28.55
N HIS A 226 -25.63 -5.87 -27.32
CA HIS A 226 -26.49 -6.02 -26.14
C HIS A 226 -27.41 -4.80 -25.93
N TYR A 227 -26.96 -3.63 -26.36
CA TYR A 227 -27.73 -2.40 -26.40
C TYR A 227 -27.27 -1.53 -27.57
N ASP A 228 -28.14 -0.67 -28.09
CA ASP A 228 -27.74 0.39 -29.01
C ASP A 228 -28.67 1.61 -28.94
N PHE A 229 -28.14 2.76 -29.34
CA PHE A 229 -28.88 3.99 -29.51
C PHE A 229 -29.22 4.16 -30.99
N LEU A 230 -30.44 3.81 -31.38
CA LEU A 230 -30.94 4.05 -32.73
C LEU A 230 -31.28 5.53 -32.87
N ALA A 231 -30.79 6.22 -33.90
CA ALA A 231 -31.02 7.64 -34.09
C ALA A 231 -31.24 7.99 -35.57
N SER A 232 -32.09 8.99 -35.80
CA SER A 232 -32.36 9.49 -37.15
C SER A 232 -31.14 10.19 -37.78
N ASN A 233 -30.38 10.94 -36.97
CA ASN A 233 -29.21 11.68 -37.41
C ASN A 233 -28.17 11.65 -36.28
N ILE A 234 -26.91 11.35 -36.61
CA ILE A 234 -25.79 11.31 -35.67
C ILE A 234 -24.65 12.12 -36.25
N ILE A 235 -24.14 13.07 -35.49
CA ILE A 235 -22.94 13.86 -35.79
C ILE A 235 -21.86 13.37 -34.84
N VAL A 236 -20.74 12.88 -35.39
CA VAL A 236 -19.58 12.46 -34.63
C VAL A 236 -18.42 13.37 -35.00
N LYS A 237 -17.94 14.13 -34.03
CA LYS A 237 -16.71 14.93 -34.14
C LYS A 237 -15.64 14.26 -33.28
N THR A 238 -14.73 13.53 -33.91
CA THR A 238 -13.67 12.77 -33.25
C THR A 238 -12.86 13.69 -32.32
N ASN A 239 -12.54 13.22 -31.11
CA ASN A 239 -11.90 14.03 -30.05
C ASN A 239 -12.61 15.34 -29.67
N LYS A 240 -13.91 15.49 -29.95
CA LYS A 240 -14.69 16.69 -29.59
C LYS A 240 -16.05 16.34 -29.01
N GLU A 241 -17.00 15.89 -29.81
CA GLU A 241 -18.36 15.60 -29.33
C GLU A 241 -19.17 14.72 -30.28
N LEU A 242 -20.19 14.06 -29.74
CA LEU A 242 -21.18 13.26 -30.43
C LEU A 242 -22.56 13.86 -30.18
N ILE A 243 -23.37 14.03 -31.24
CA ILE A 243 -24.73 14.55 -31.17
C ILE A 243 -25.65 13.62 -31.95
N ALA A 244 -26.60 12.97 -31.30
CA ALA A 244 -27.62 12.14 -31.94
C ALA A 244 -29.01 12.76 -31.75
N LYS A 245 -29.87 12.72 -32.78
CA LYS A 245 -31.24 13.26 -32.76
C LYS A 245 -32.29 12.16 -32.94
N HIS A 246 -33.41 12.29 -32.24
CA HIS A 246 -34.49 11.28 -32.18
C HIS A 246 -33.95 9.90 -31.82
N VAL A 247 -33.33 9.83 -30.64
CA VAL A 247 -32.60 8.66 -30.16
C VAL A 247 -33.54 7.70 -29.45
N ILE A 248 -33.49 6.43 -29.80
CA ILE A 248 -34.20 5.33 -29.15
C ILE A 248 -33.15 4.39 -28.57
N LEU A 249 -33.06 4.31 -27.24
CA LEU A 249 -32.25 3.31 -26.57
C LEU A 249 -32.95 1.96 -26.69
N ARG A 250 -32.28 0.98 -27.30
CA ARG A 250 -32.73 -0.40 -27.38
C ARG A 250 -31.82 -1.32 -26.57
N ILE A 251 -32.38 -2.33 -25.94
CA ILE A 251 -31.63 -3.39 -25.23
C ILE A 251 -32.12 -4.74 -25.71
N GLY A 252 -31.19 -5.60 -26.12
CA GLY A 252 -31.51 -6.87 -26.78
C GLY A 252 -32.41 -6.70 -28.01
N GLY A 253 -32.36 -5.53 -28.67
CA GLY A 253 -33.21 -5.16 -29.80
C GLY A 253 -34.56 -4.51 -29.46
N PHE A 254 -34.99 -4.51 -28.19
CA PHE A 254 -36.26 -3.93 -27.76
C PHE A 254 -36.11 -2.43 -27.42
N PRO A 255 -36.93 -1.52 -27.98
CA PRO A 255 -36.90 -0.11 -27.65
C PRO A 255 -37.42 0.14 -26.22
N LEU A 256 -36.65 0.86 -25.41
CA LEU A 256 -36.97 1.16 -24.00
C LEU A 256 -37.26 2.65 -23.76
N PHE A 257 -36.39 3.55 -24.24
CA PHE A 257 -36.51 4.99 -23.99
C PHE A 257 -36.28 5.80 -25.26
N TYR A 258 -37.03 6.88 -25.42
CA TYR A 258 -36.86 7.86 -26.49
C TYR A 258 -36.31 9.18 -25.93
N PHE A 259 -35.34 9.76 -26.63
CA PHE A 259 -34.74 11.06 -26.34
C PHE A 259 -34.77 11.93 -27.60
N PRO A 260 -35.26 13.19 -27.54
CA PRO A 260 -35.24 14.10 -28.69
C PRO A 260 -33.82 14.36 -29.22
N ALA A 261 -32.84 14.46 -28.33
CA ALA A 261 -31.43 14.57 -28.66
C ALA A 261 -30.55 13.98 -27.55
N TYR A 262 -29.37 13.48 -27.92
CA TYR A 262 -28.33 12.97 -27.02
C TYR A 262 -27.00 13.61 -27.43
N ARG A 263 -26.33 14.30 -26.50
CA ARG A 263 -25.04 14.97 -26.76
C ARG A 263 -24.00 14.50 -25.76
N ARG A 264 -22.81 14.13 -26.23
CA ARG A 264 -21.69 13.63 -25.42
C ARG A 264 -20.37 14.29 -25.83
N ASP A 265 -19.54 14.66 -24.86
CA ASP A 265 -18.14 15.09 -25.11
C ASP A 265 -17.27 13.83 -25.32
N LEU A 266 -16.43 13.82 -26.35
CA LEU A 266 -15.57 12.67 -26.69
C LEU A 266 -14.10 12.86 -26.26
N ARG A 267 -13.75 14.00 -25.64
CA ARG A 267 -12.36 14.27 -25.18
C ARG A 267 -12.02 13.46 -23.93
N LYS A 268 -10.87 12.78 -23.93
CA LYS A 268 -10.38 11.95 -22.80
C LYS A 268 -10.25 12.75 -21.48
N ASP A 269 -9.98 14.06 -21.55
CA ASP A 269 -9.73 14.93 -20.39
C ASP A 269 -10.88 15.89 -20.02
N LYS A 270 -11.97 15.94 -20.80
CA LYS A 270 -13.11 16.84 -20.54
C LYS A 270 -14.38 16.05 -20.27
N GLN A 271 -14.99 16.35 -19.12
CA GLN A 271 -16.19 15.68 -18.63
C GLN A 271 -17.47 16.35 -19.14
N ALA A 272 -18.62 15.71 -18.89
CA ALA A 272 -19.94 16.23 -19.26
C ALA A 272 -20.11 17.67 -18.76
N LYS A 273 -20.39 18.59 -19.69
CA LYS A 273 -20.57 20.02 -19.41
C LYS A 273 -21.74 20.31 -18.48
N LEU A 274 -22.71 19.41 -18.41
CA LEU A 274 -23.92 19.54 -17.62
C LEU A 274 -24.43 18.13 -17.29
N ILE A 275 -24.70 17.86 -16.02
CA ILE A 275 -25.16 16.56 -15.55
C ILE A 275 -26.60 16.72 -15.07
N PHE A 276 -27.54 16.18 -15.83
CA PHE A 276 -28.95 16.09 -15.43
C PHE A 276 -29.22 14.74 -14.78
N ARG A 277 -29.87 14.78 -13.62
CA ARG A 277 -30.44 13.62 -12.96
C ARG A 277 -31.94 13.81 -12.80
N LEU A 278 -32.71 12.92 -13.40
CA LEU A 278 -34.17 12.94 -13.34
C LEU A 278 -34.65 11.64 -12.69
N GLY A 279 -35.71 11.74 -11.89
CA GLY A 279 -36.30 10.56 -11.29
C GLY A 279 -37.57 10.82 -10.51
N THR A 280 -38.07 9.78 -9.88
CA THR A 280 -39.14 9.77 -8.89
C THR A 280 -38.83 8.67 -7.88
N ASP A 281 -39.05 8.90 -6.59
CA ASP A 281 -39.00 7.85 -5.56
C ASP A 281 -39.97 8.17 -4.40
N SER A 282 -40.14 7.26 -3.44
CA SER A 282 -41.09 7.47 -2.34
C SER A 282 -40.66 8.55 -1.33
N TYR A 283 -39.37 8.89 -1.28
CA TYR A 283 -38.83 9.82 -0.31
C TYR A 283 -38.81 11.26 -0.83
N GLN A 284 -38.53 11.44 -2.13
CA GLN A 284 -38.42 12.71 -2.84
C GLN A 284 -39.60 12.97 -3.79
N GLY A 285 -40.43 11.96 -4.12
CA GLY A 285 -41.37 12.05 -5.24
C GLY A 285 -40.63 12.30 -6.56
N PRO A 286 -41.31 12.75 -7.63
CA PRO A 286 -40.64 13.29 -8.81
C PRO A 286 -39.60 14.35 -8.47
N PHE A 287 -38.37 14.17 -8.94
CA PHE A 287 -37.26 15.08 -8.71
C PHE A 287 -36.39 15.27 -9.96
N MET A 288 -35.70 16.41 -9.97
CA MET A 288 -34.70 16.84 -10.93
C MET A 288 -33.50 17.38 -10.17
N SER A 289 -32.31 16.99 -10.59
CA SER A 289 -31.03 17.40 -10.02
C SER A 289 -30.12 17.79 -11.17
N ILE A 290 -29.60 19.02 -11.15
CA ILE A 290 -28.74 19.59 -12.18
C ILE A 290 -27.41 19.90 -11.51
N GLU A 291 -26.33 19.33 -12.03
CA GLU A 291 -24.97 19.60 -11.57
C GLU A 291 -24.19 20.19 -12.74
N LEU A 292 -23.69 21.42 -12.56
CA LEU A 292 -22.89 22.18 -13.51
C LEU A 292 -21.45 22.27 -12.98
N PRO A 293 -20.52 21.44 -13.47
CA PRO A 293 -19.12 21.55 -13.10
C PRO A 293 -18.51 22.85 -13.66
N ILE A 294 -18.18 23.82 -12.81
CA ILE A 294 -17.56 25.09 -13.23
C ILE A 294 -16.08 24.88 -13.54
N SER A 295 -15.39 24.07 -12.73
CA SER A 295 -13.98 23.72 -12.91
C SER A 295 -13.73 22.31 -12.41
N ARG A 296 -12.93 21.52 -13.12
CA ARG A 296 -12.40 20.23 -12.62
C ARG A 296 -10.91 20.13 -12.96
N ARG A 297 -10.17 21.20 -12.68
CA ARG A 297 -8.70 21.22 -12.79
C ARG A 297 -8.10 20.49 -11.59
N ARG A 298 -6.87 19.97 -11.73
CA ARG A 298 -6.18 19.26 -10.62
C ARG A 298 -5.97 20.15 -9.38
N ARG A 299 -5.72 21.45 -9.56
CA ARG A 299 -5.57 22.43 -8.45
C ARG A 299 -6.90 22.89 -7.87
N PHE A 300 -7.95 22.97 -8.68
CA PHE A 300 -9.25 23.49 -8.28
C PHE A 300 -10.37 22.76 -9.00
N ASN A 301 -11.23 22.10 -8.24
CA ASN A 301 -12.48 21.54 -8.71
C ASN A 301 -13.66 22.26 -8.05
N GLY A 302 -14.78 22.35 -8.74
CA GLY A 302 -16.01 22.89 -8.19
C GLY A 302 -17.20 22.73 -9.12
N SER A 303 -18.37 22.61 -8.54
CA SER A 303 -19.63 22.48 -9.24
C SER A 303 -20.73 23.30 -8.59
N ILE A 304 -21.66 23.76 -9.42
CA ILE A 304 -22.94 24.31 -8.98
C ILE A 304 -23.96 23.19 -9.03
N MET A 305 -24.81 23.10 -8.02
CA MET A 305 -25.90 22.13 -7.93
C MET A 305 -27.23 22.86 -7.81
N PHE A 306 -28.24 22.32 -8.46
CA PHE A 306 -29.63 22.72 -8.31
C PHE A 306 -30.49 21.46 -8.25
N ASP A 307 -31.32 21.38 -7.23
CA ASP A 307 -32.18 20.24 -6.96
C ASP A 307 -33.63 20.69 -6.78
N GLN A 308 -34.57 19.98 -7.38
CA GLN A 308 -36.00 20.21 -7.29
C GLN A 308 -36.69 18.87 -7.06
N SER A 309 -37.56 18.79 -6.07
CA SER A 309 -38.29 17.60 -5.68
C SER A 309 -39.74 17.96 -5.31
N SER A 310 -40.70 17.10 -5.63
CA SER A 310 -42.10 17.35 -5.29
C SER A 310 -42.41 17.17 -3.79
N ARG A 311 -41.70 16.25 -3.11
CA ARG A 311 -41.89 15.98 -1.66
C ARG A 311 -40.84 16.64 -0.76
N ARG A 312 -39.69 17.06 -1.31
CA ARG A 312 -38.57 17.68 -0.55
C ARG A 312 -38.24 19.10 -1.00
N GLY A 313 -39.02 19.65 -1.92
CA GLY A 313 -38.89 21.03 -2.36
C GLY A 313 -37.61 21.29 -3.14
N ARG A 314 -37.12 22.52 -3.06
CA ARG A 314 -35.93 22.97 -3.81
C ARG A 314 -34.70 22.98 -2.92
N GLY A 315 -33.55 22.74 -3.55
CA GLY A 315 -32.24 22.90 -2.97
C GLY A 315 -31.24 23.36 -4.03
N GLY A 316 -30.12 23.92 -3.59
CA GLY A 316 -29.09 24.35 -4.50
C GLY A 316 -27.87 24.87 -3.75
N GLY A 317 -26.74 24.88 -4.43
CA GLY A 317 -25.49 25.25 -3.79
C GLY A 317 -24.29 25.09 -4.70
N THR A 318 -23.12 25.21 -4.09
CA THR A 318 -21.84 25.01 -4.75
C THR A 318 -20.97 24.10 -3.89
N ASP A 319 -20.31 23.15 -4.53
CA ASP A 319 -19.20 22.43 -3.94
C ASP A 319 -17.89 22.81 -4.64
N GLY A 320 -16.79 22.73 -3.93
CA GLY A 320 -15.49 22.98 -4.51
C GLY A 320 -14.36 22.56 -3.60
N GLY A 321 -13.25 22.20 -4.20
CA GLY A 321 -12.03 21.81 -3.53
C GLY A 321 -10.84 22.42 -4.22
N TYR A 322 -9.85 22.81 -3.44
CA TYR A 322 -8.53 23.19 -3.95
C TYR A 322 -7.48 22.26 -3.35
N ARG A 323 -6.48 21.92 -4.18
CA ARG A 323 -5.35 21.10 -3.77
C ARG A 323 -4.11 21.56 -4.52
N VAL A 324 -3.23 22.23 -3.79
CA VAL A 324 -1.93 22.66 -4.28
C VAL A 324 -0.87 21.87 -3.53
N ASN A 325 -0.06 21.13 -4.28
CA ASN A 325 1.06 20.38 -3.78
C ASN A 325 2.22 20.59 -4.74
N ASP A 326 2.82 21.76 -4.63
CA ASP A 326 3.87 22.20 -5.54
C ASP A 326 5.23 22.09 -4.84
N VAL A 327 6.22 21.67 -5.61
CA VAL A 327 7.60 21.51 -5.16
C VAL A 327 8.46 22.39 -6.07
N GLY A 328 9.35 23.18 -5.47
CA GLY A 328 10.44 23.85 -6.16
C GLY A 328 11.73 23.12 -5.88
N PHE A 329 12.43 22.72 -6.92
CA PHE A 329 13.64 21.93 -6.86
C PHE A 329 14.63 22.37 -7.93
N ASP A 330 15.90 22.20 -7.63
CA ASP A 330 16.97 22.34 -8.62
C ASP A 330 17.22 20.97 -9.23
N GLU A 331 17.46 20.90 -10.54
CA GLU A 331 17.58 19.65 -11.29
C GLU A 331 18.86 19.63 -12.12
N ILE A 332 19.63 18.54 -11.96
CA ILE A 332 20.65 18.12 -12.93
C ILE A 332 20.01 17.06 -13.82
N PHE A 333 19.95 17.33 -15.11
CA PHE A 333 19.36 16.46 -16.12
C PHE A 333 20.43 15.91 -17.07
N ILE A 334 20.48 14.59 -17.17
CA ILE A 334 21.38 13.85 -18.06
C ILE A 334 20.53 13.22 -19.17
N PRO A 335 20.44 13.85 -20.36
CA PRO A 335 19.57 13.38 -21.43
C PRO A 335 20.08 12.05 -22.02
N PHE A 336 19.16 11.16 -22.38
CA PHE A 336 19.48 10.05 -23.26
C PHE A 336 19.71 10.56 -24.67
N LEU A 337 20.91 10.33 -25.21
CA LEU A 337 21.23 10.68 -26.59
C LEU A 337 20.24 10.00 -27.56
N PRO A 338 19.84 10.66 -28.67
CA PRO A 338 19.08 10.02 -29.73
C PRO A 338 19.81 8.75 -30.20
N ASP A 339 19.10 7.62 -30.16
CA ASP A 339 19.58 6.29 -30.55
C ASP A 339 20.70 5.70 -29.66
N ALA A 340 20.78 6.10 -28.39
CA ALA A 340 21.75 5.58 -27.42
C ALA A 340 21.72 4.04 -27.26
N THR A 341 22.89 3.43 -27.40
CA THR A 341 23.13 2.00 -27.17
C THR A 341 22.96 1.62 -25.69
N PRO A 342 22.68 0.33 -25.36
CA PRO A 342 22.64 -0.12 -23.96
C PRO A 342 23.92 0.21 -23.18
N SER A 343 25.09 0.11 -23.82
CA SER A 343 26.39 0.42 -23.22
C SER A 343 26.55 1.92 -22.91
N GLU A 344 26.10 2.82 -23.81
CA GLU A 344 26.10 4.27 -23.54
C GLU A 344 25.15 4.61 -22.38
N LYS A 345 23.98 3.96 -22.29
CA LYS A 345 23.05 4.15 -21.16
C LYS A 345 23.66 3.73 -19.83
N VAL A 346 24.44 2.64 -19.79
CA VAL A 346 25.19 2.25 -18.58
C VAL A 346 26.20 3.32 -18.19
N LYS A 347 26.98 3.87 -19.14
CA LYS A 347 27.92 4.98 -18.84
C LYS A 347 27.22 6.22 -18.29
N LEU A 348 26.07 6.60 -18.86
CA LEU A 348 25.27 7.73 -18.36
C LEU A 348 24.71 7.47 -16.96
N ARG A 349 24.39 6.20 -16.65
CA ARG A 349 23.96 5.78 -15.31
C ARG A 349 25.11 5.83 -14.31
N ASP A 350 26.29 5.35 -14.69
CA ASP A 350 27.48 5.38 -13.85
C ASP A 350 27.87 6.82 -13.52
N LEU A 351 27.80 7.72 -14.50
CA LEU A 351 27.96 9.17 -14.31
C LEU A 351 26.91 9.74 -13.35
N ALA A 352 25.63 9.35 -13.49
CA ALA A 352 24.58 9.77 -12.58
C ALA A 352 24.82 9.26 -11.14
N SER A 353 25.28 8.02 -10.99
CA SER A 353 25.65 7.41 -9.71
C SER A 353 26.84 8.11 -9.07
N GLU A 354 27.88 8.44 -9.84
CA GLU A 354 29.03 9.21 -9.34
C GLU A 354 28.58 10.58 -8.78
N LEU A 355 27.64 11.25 -9.44
CA LEU A 355 27.08 12.51 -8.94
C LEU A 355 26.28 12.33 -7.64
N VAL A 356 25.55 11.22 -7.47
CA VAL A 356 24.87 10.89 -6.20
C VAL A 356 25.90 10.67 -5.09
N ASP A 357 26.94 9.87 -5.35
CA ASP A 357 27.97 9.58 -4.36
C ASP A 357 28.68 10.87 -3.90
N ARG A 358 28.90 11.83 -4.82
CA ARG A 358 29.41 13.18 -4.49
C ARG A 358 28.45 13.98 -3.61
N LEU A 359 27.14 13.82 -3.79
CA LEU A 359 26.10 14.52 -3.03
C LEU A 359 25.84 13.91 -1.65
N ASP A 360 26.08 12.61 -1.46
CA ASP A 360 25.83 11.87 -0.22
C ASP A 360 26.99 11.96 0.80
N GLY A 361 28.04 12.74 0.50
CA GLY A 361 29.20 12.94 1.38
C GLY A 361 30.24 11.82 1.32
N GLU A 362 30.14 10.89 0.37
CA GLU A 362 31.11 9.79 0.18
C GLU A 362 32.48 10.30 -0.32
N PHE A 363 32.56 11.57 -0.71
CA PHE A 363 33.80 12.26 -1.09
C PHE A 363 34.27 13.27 -0.03
N ASP A 364 33.72 13.25 1.18
CA ASP A 364 34.26 14.00 2.31
C ASP A 364 35.72 13.57 2.51
N HIS A 365 36.65 14.54 2.52
CA HIS A 365 38.07 14.25 2.73
C HIS A 365 38.36 14.36 4.21
N TYR A 366 38.88 13.28 4.78
CA TYR A 366 39.28 13.24 6.18
C TYR A 366 40.80 13.28 6.24
N LYS A 367 41.32 14.27 6.95
CA LYS A 367 42.71 14.29 7.39
C LYS A 367 42.75 13.63 8.76
N LEU A 368 43.27 12.41 8.77
CA LEU A 368 43.28 11.55 9.95
C LEU A 368 44.71 11.35 10.43
N ARG A 369 44.88 11.37 11.75
CA ARG A 369 46.05 10.76 12.38
C ARG A 369 45.71 9.32 12.70
N GLN A 370 46.37 8.38 12.03
CA GLN A 370 46.20 6.95 12.25
C GLN A 370 47.28 6.43 13.20
N LEU A 371 46.84 5.69 14.21
CA LEU A 371 47.69 4.90 15.10
C LEU A 371 47.43 3.42 14.81
N PHE A 372 48.47 2.71 14.39
CA PHE A 372 48.39 1.31 14.01
C PHE A 372 49.21 0.43 14.97
N PHE A 373 48.54 -0.50 15.65
CA PHE A 373 49.16 -1.53 16.48
C PHE A 373 49.30 -2.81 15.67
N LYS A 374 50.52 -3.11 15.25
CA LYS A 374 50.80 -4.33 14.50
C LYS A 374 50.77 -5.55 15.44
N TYR A 375 50.11 -6.64 15.03
CA TYR A 375 50.20 -7.88 15.81
C TYR A 375 51.63 -8.43 15.76
N MET A 376 52.26 -8.58 16.93
CA MET A 376 53.61 -9.11 17.06
C MET A 376 53.59 -10.63 17.05
N ILE A 377 54.17 -11.24 16.02
CA ILE A 377 54.33 -12.69 15.94
C ILE A 377 55.28 -13.14 17.05
N THR A 378 54.77 -13.96 17.97
CA THR A 378 55.56 -14.50 19.08
C THR A 378 56.29 -15.79 18.68
N GLU A 379 57.31 -16.20 19.44
CA GLU A 379 57.93 -17.51 19.25
C GLU A 379 56.93 -18.67 19.43
N GLU A 380 55.88 -18.49 20.24
CA GLU A 380 54.80 -19.46 20.39
C GLU A 380 53.97 -19.59 19.10
N ASP A 381 53.74 -18.48 18.38
CA ASP A 381 53.02 -18.46 17.10
C ASP A 381 53.81 -19.20 16.01
N VAL A 382 55.13 -19.01 15.98
CA VAL A 382 56.04 -19.74 15.09
C VAL A 382 56.06 -21.23 15.44
N LYS A 383 56.15 -21.57 16.74
CA LYS A 383 56.09 -22.98 17.20
C LYS A 383 54.77 -23.63 16.83
N ARG A 384 53.64 -22.94 16.97
CA ARG A 384 52.31 -23.44 16.61
C ARG A 384 52.21 -23.73 15.11
N ALA A 385 52.63 -22.79 14.26
CA ALA A 385 52.67 -22.98 12.81
C ALA A 385 53.61 -24.13 12.41
N HIS A 386 54.77 -24.24 13.09
CA HIS A 386 55.72 -25.33 12.90
C HIS A 386 55.13 -26.71 13.29
N THR A 387 54.43 -26.80 14.42
CA THR A 387 53.74 -28.04 14.83
C THR A 387 52.66 -28.43 13.81
N LYS A 388 51.86 -27.47 13.34
CA LYS A 388 50.80 -27.70 12.34
C LYS A 388 51.39 -28.24 11.03
N ILE A 389 52.46 -27.65 10.51
CA ILE A 389 53.11 -28.15 9.28
C ILE A 389 53.80 -29.51 9.50
N GLN A 390 54.31 -29.80 10.71
CA GLN A 390 54.84 -31.13 11.05
C GLN A 390 53.75 -32.20 11.02
N GLU A 391 52.56 -31.91 11.57
CA GLU A 391 51.40 -32.82 11.47
C GLU A 391 50.98 -33.05 10.01
N VAL A 392 50.98 -32.00 9.19
CA VAL A 392 50.71 -32.11 7.75
C VAL A 392 51.76 -32.98 7.06
N LYS A 393 53.04 -32.83 7.40
CA LYS A 393 54.11 -33.68 6.86
C LYS A 393 53.96 -35.15 7.24
N VAL A 394 53.57 -35.45 8.49
CA VAL A 394 53.28 -36.83 8.91
C VAL A 394 52.13 -37.43 8.09
N LYS A 395 51.06 -36.66 7.84
CA LYS A 395 49.95 -37.08 6.98
C LYS A 395 50.38 -37.37 5.54
N LEU A 396 51.36 -36.62 5.02
CA LEU A 396 51.93 -36.84 3.67
C LEU A 396 52.83 -38.08 3.57
N GLN A 397 53.31 -38.63 4.69
CA GLN A 397 54.18 -39.81 4.72
C GLN A 397 53.42 -41.14 4.87
N ALA A 398 52.09 -41.11 5.00
CA ALA A 398 51.27 -42.33 5.06
C ALA A 398 51.21 -43.04 3.69
N ASP A 399 51.15 -44.38 3.68
CA ASP A 399 51.00 -45.17 2.44
C ASP A 399 49.73 -44.71 1.68
N ASN A 400 49.88 -44.39 0.38
CA ASN A 400 48.86 -43.81 -0.51
C ASN A 400 48.34 -42.39 -0.16
N ALA A 401 49.13 -41.54 0.52
CA ALA A 401 48.74 -40.14 0.76
C ALA A 401 48.59 -39.30 -0.53
N ASP A 402 47.43 -38.64 -0.69
CA ASP A 402 47.14 -37.72 -1.80
C ASP A 402 47.48 -36.27 -1.42
N PHE A 403 48.55 -35.73 -2.01
CA PHE A 403 49.04 -34.37 -1.75
C PHE A 403 47.95 -33.31 -2.01
N GLY A 404 47.13 -33.50 -3.05
CA GLY A 404 46.10 -32.53 -3.43
C GLY A 404 44.99 -32.41 -2.39
N LYS A 405 44.52 -33.54 -1.87
CA LYS A 405 43.48 -33.55 -0.82
C LYS A 405 43.97 -32.99 0.51
N ILE A 406 45.24 -33.24 0.84
CA ILE A 406 45.85 -32.71 2.07
C ILE A 406 46.07 -31.20 1.95
N ALA A 407 46.47 -30.71 0.78
CA ALA A 407 46.57 -29.28 0.48
C ALA A 407 45.21 -28.57 0.62
N GLU A 408 44.15 -29.11 0.02
CA GLU A 408 42.80 -28.54 0.10
C GLU A 408 42.27 -28.44 1.54
N ALA A 409 42.59 -29.44 2.37
CA ALA A 409 42.12 -29.50 3.75
C ALA A 409 42.95 -28.67 4.75
N ASN A 410 44.25 -28.44 4.50
CA ASN A 410 45.16 -27.89 5.52
C ASN A 410 45.98 -26.67 5.08
N SER A 411 46.04 -26.33 3.78
CA SER A 411 46.81 -25.17 3.29
C SER A 411 46.09 -23.85 3.63
N ASP A 412 46.84 -22.84 4.06
CA ASP A 412 46.40 -21.48 4.34
C ASP A 412 46.59 -20.54 3.12
N ASP A 413 46.99 -21.07 1.96
CA ASP A 413 47.09 -20.34 0.68
C ASP A 413 45.81 -20.44 -0.16
N ASP A 414 44.95 -19.42 -0.07
CA ASP A 414 43.62 -19.42 -0.71
C ASP A 414 43.64 -19.51 -2.24
N GLN A 415 44.75 -19.14 -2.90
CA GLN A 415 44.86 -19.19 -4.36
C GLN A 415 45.01 -20.63 -4.88
N THR A 416 45.84 -21.46 -4.25
CA THR A 416 46.16 -22.80 -4.75
C THR A 416 45.48 -23.92 -3.96
N ARG A 417 44.99 -23.64 -2.74
CA ARG A 417 44.33 -24.61 -1.86
C ARG A 417 43.21 -25.38 -2.56
N TYR A 418 42.29 -24.68 -3.21
CA TYR A 418 41.14 -25.29 -3.90
C TYR A 418 41.51 -26.01 -5.21
N GLN A 419 42.78 -25.90 -5.64
CA GLN A 419 43.35 -26.62 -6.79
C GLN A 419 44.32 -27.73 -6.35
N GLY A 420 44.21 -28.19 -5.10
CA GLY A 420 45.08 -29.23 -4.54
C GLY A 420 46.54 -28.79 -4.42
N GLY A 421 46.78 -27.49 -4.23
CA GLY A 421 48.09 -26.88 -4.08
C GLY A 421 48.84 -26.62 -5.39
N ALA A 422 48.23 -26.82 -6.57
CA ALA A 422 48.91 -26.72 -7.85
C ALA A 422 49.21 -25.26 -8.25
N LEU A 423 50.47 -24.99 -8.59
CA LEU A 423 50.96 -23.73 -9.17
C LEU A 423 51.14 -23.79 -10.69
N GLY A 424 51.04 -24.98 -11.29
CA GLY A 424 51.32 -25.20 -12.71
C GLY A 424 52.83 -25.29 -13.00
N PHE A 425 53.19 -25.15 -14.28
CA PHE A 425 54.59 -25.16 -14.71
C PHE A 425 55.26 -23.81 -14.39
N LEU A 426 56.47 -23.89 -13.85
CA LEU A 426 57.30 -22.76 -13.47
C LEU A 426 58.69 -22.93 -14.07
N VAL A 427 59.28 -21.81 -14.50
CA VAL A 427 60.69 -21.69 -14.91
C VAL A 427 61.47 -20.91 -13.87
N GLN A 428 62.77 -21.20 -13.76
CA GLN A 428 63.62 -20.58 -12.74
C GLN A 428 63.72 -19.06 -12.98
N GLY A 429 63.34 -18.26 -11.98
CA GLY A 429 63.36 -16.80 -12.03
C GLY A 429 62.11 -16.15 -12.62
N GLU A 430 61.02 -16.90 -12.81
CA GLU A 430 59.75 -16.38 -13.33
C GLU A 430 59.17 -15.27 -12.43
N ARG A 431 58.70 -14.18 -13.05
CA ARG A 431 58.14 -13.01 -12.37
C ARG A 431 56.66 -12.83 -12.70
N ASP A 432 55.89 -12.34 -11.74
CA ASP A 432 54.48 -11.98 -11.91
C ASP A 432 54.29 -10.64 -12.64
N GLN A 433 53.02 -10.24 -12.84
CA GLN A 433 52.64 -9.02 -13.56
C GLN A 433 53.15 -7.72 -12.89
N ASP A 434 53.49 -7.79 -11.59
CA ASP A 434 54.03 -6.68 -10.80
C ASP A 434 55.58 -6.73 -10.72
N GLY A 435 56.21 -7.66 -11.45
CA GLY A 435 57.67 -7.80 -11.55
C GLY A 435 58.34 -8.47 -10.34
N LYS A 436 57.56 -9.08 -9.45
CA LYS A 436 58.03 -9.82 -8.28
C LYS A 436 58.23 -11.30 -8.63
N LEU A 437 59.18 -11.98 -7.98
CA LEU A 437 59.39 -13.42 -8.19
C LEU A 437 58.12 -14.19 -7.82
N ARG A 438 57.70 -15.08 -8.71
CA ARG A 438 56.48 -15.86 -8.58
C ARG A 438 56.56 -16.90 -7.45
N LEU A 439 57.78 -17.28 -7.06
CA LEU A 439 58.09 -18.15 -5.93
C LEU A 439 59.21 -17.51 -5.09
N ASP A 440 59.13 -17.63 -3.75
CA ASP A 440 60.17 -17.10 -2.86
C ASP A 440 61.54 -17.76 -3.17
N PRO A 441 62.67 -17.03 -3.18
CA PRO A 441 63.98 -17.58 -3.55
C PRO A 441 64.38 -18.85 -2.78
N ILE A 442 64.00 -18.95 -1.50
CA ILE A 442 64.29 -20.12 -0.66
C ILE A 442 63.47 -21.34 -1.12
N LEU A 443 62.23 -21.11 -1.56
CA LEU A 443 61.34 -22.15 -2.05
C LEU A 443 61.71 -22.56 -3.48
N GLU A 444 62.12 -21.60 -4.32
CA GLU A 444 62.54 -21.82 -5.69
C GLU A 444 63.81 -22.69 -5.77
N GLU A 445 64.84 -22.38 -5.00
CA GLU A 445 66.09 -23.17 -4.98
C GLU A 445 65.82 -24.65 -4.66
N VAL A 446 64.91 -24.92 -3.71
CA VAL A 446 64.56 -26.30 -3.33
C VAL A 446 63.64 -26.95 -4.36
N ALA A 447 62.68 -26.21 -4.93
CA ALA A 447 61.75 -26.74 -5.93
C ALA A 447 62.48 -27.29 -7.16
N PHE A 448 63.48 -26.56 -7.67
CA PHE A 448 64.25 -26.95 -8.85
C PHE A 448 65.32 -28.03 -8.57
N ALA A 449 65.61 -28.32 -7.29
CA ALA A 449 66.51 -29.40 -6.88
C ALA A 449 65.81 -30.76 -6.70
N LEU A 450 64.48 -30.80 -6.66
CA LEU A 450 63.68 -32.02 -6.43
C LEU A 450 63.48 -32.83 -7.71
N LYS A 451 63.40 -34.16 -7.58
CA LYS A 451 63.04 -35.04 -8.70
C LYS A 451 61.52 -35.12 -8.86
N ALA A 452 61.07 -35.44 -10.08
CA ALA A 452 59.65 -35.69 -10.36
C ALA A 452 59.10 -36.78 -9.41
N GLY A 453 58.03 -36.45 -8.71
CA GLY A 453 57.38 -37.28 -7.68
C GLY A 453 57.87 -37.05 -6.25
N GLU A 454 58.95 -36.29 -6.04
CA GLU A 454 59.56 -36.06 -4.73
C GLU A 454 58.89 -34.92 -3.96
N THR A 455 58.82 -35.05 -2.62
CA THR A 455 58.31 -34.02 -1.71
C THR A 455 59.44 -33.40 -0.91
N SER A 456 59.40 -32.09 -0.68
CA SER A 456 60.44 -31.35 0.00
C SER A 456 60.49 -31.65 1.51
N LYS A 457 61.57 -31.20 2.16
CA LYS A 457 61.55 -31.00 3.62
C LYS A 457 60.64 -29.83 3.97
N ILE A 458 60.35 -29.62 5.26
CA ILE A 458 59.61 -28.43 5.70
C ILE A 458 60.53 -27.25 5.46
N LEU A 459 60.07 -26.28 4.67
CA LEU A 459 60.80 -25.07 4.33
C LEU A 459 60.22 -23.93 5.16
N GLN A 460 61.08 -23.10 5.76
CA GLN A 460 60.66 -21.96 6.54
C GLN A 460 60.99 -20.67 5.77
N THR A 461 59.98 -19.85 5.54
CA THR A 461 60.15 -18.47 5.06
C THR A 461 59.84 -17.49 6.18
N LYS A 462 59.97 -16.18 5.92
CA LYS A 462 59.60 -15.13 6.88
C LYS A 462 58.08 -15.08 7.16
N HIS A 463 57.26 -15.67 6.30
CA HIS A 463 55.79 -15.53 6.32
C HIS A 463 55.04 -16.83 6.64
N GLY A 464 55.72 -17.98 6.53
CA GLY A 464 55.07 -19.28 6.66
C GLY A 464 56.02 -20.46 6.65
N PHE A 465 55.45 -21.64 6.84
CA PHE A 465 56.10 -22.91 6.57
C PHE A 465 55.49 -23.55 5.34
N HIS A 466 56.34 -24.15 4.50
CA HIS A 466 55.95 -24.62 3.17
C HIS A 466 56.44 -26.05 2.95
N ILE A 467 55.61 -26.86 2.29
CA ILE A 467 55.99 -28.17 1.74
C ILE A 467 55.69 -28.15 0.25
N LEU A 468 56.68 -28.52 -0.55
CA LEU A 468 56.62 -28.53 -2.01
C LEU A 468 56.63 -29.95 -2.55
N LYS A 469 56.00 -30.17 -3.71
CA LYS A 469 56.08 -31.41 -4.47
C LYS A 469 56.21 -31.10 -5.95
N VAL A 470 57.20 -31.70 -6.61
CA VAL A 470 57.34 -31.62 -8.07
C VAL A 470 56.59 -32.80 -8.68
N ASP A 471 55.55 -32.55 -9.46
CA ASP A 471 54.79 -33.62 -10.12
C ASP A 471 55.45 -34.08 -11.42
N GLN A 472 55.96 -33.15 -12.23
CA GLN A 472 56.55 -33.41 -13.55
C GLN A 472 57.68 -32.41 -13.84
N ILE A 473 58.67 -32.84 -14.61
CA ILE A 473 59.78 -32.01 -15.09
C ILE A 473 59.78 -32.13 -16.62
N LEU A 474 59.82 -31.00 -17.32
CA LEU A 474 59.83 -30.92 -18.78
C LEU A 474 61.01 -30.05 -19.25
N ASP A 475 61.84 -30.60 -20.13
CA ASP A 475 62.92 -29.87 -20.80
C ASP A 475 62.47 -29.50 -22.22
N ILE A 476 62.02 -28.26 -22.42
CA ILE A 476 61.46 -27.80 -23.69
C ILE A 476 62.22 -26.55 -24.15
N TYR A 477 62.78 -26.59 -25.37
CA TYR A 477 63.56 -25.49 -25.98
C TYR A 477 64.75 -24.96 -25.15
N GLY A 478 65.34 -25.80 -24.30
CA GLY A 478 66.49 -25.40 -23.47
C GLY A 478 66.13 -24.73 -22.14
N GLU A 479 64.83 -24.60 -21.84
CA GLU A 479 64.30 -24.14 -20.56
C GLU A 479 63.88 -25.36 -19.72
N HIS A 480 64.23 -25.36 -18.42
CA HIS A 480 63.91 -26.42 -17.47
C HIS A 480 62.63 -26.07 -16.71
N GLU A 481 61.48 -26.61 -17.11
CA GLU A 481 60.18 -26.34 -16.50
C GLU A 481 59.80 -27.42 -15.47
N ILE A 482 59.34 -27.00 -14.28
CA ILE A 482 58.83 -27.91 -13.24
C ILE A 482 57.36 -27.64 -12.94
N SER A 483 56.55 -28.70 -12.80
CA SER A 483 55.18 -28.62 -12.32
C SER A 483 55.15 -28.74 -10.80
N LEU A 484 54.80 -27.65 -10.11
CA LEU A 484 54.92 -27.55 -8.65
C LEU A 484 53.56 -27.59 -7.95
N ARG A 485 53.48 -28.31 -6.84
CA ARG A 485 52.43 -28.15 -5.83
C ARG A 485 53.00 -27.70 -4.49
N ARG A 486 52.24 -26.88 -3.76
CA ARG A 486 52.60 -26.38 -2.43
C ARG A 486 51.51 -26.58 -1.38
N ILE A 487 51.94 -26.70 -0.13
CA ILE A 487 51.10 -26.55 1.06
C ILE A 487 51.76 -25.52 1.96
N ASP A 488 51.00 -24.47 2.26
CA ASP A 488 51.50 -23.33 3.02
C ASP A 488 50.75 -23.27 4.35
N ILE A 489 51.49 -23.07 5.45
CA ILE A 489 50.93 -22.78 6.77
C ILE A 489 51.45 -21.40 7.18
N ASN A 490 50.56 -20.42 7.21
CA ASN A 490 50.92 -19.04 7.52
C ASN A 490 51.24 -18.89 9.00
N ILE A 491 52.25 -18.07 9.31
CA ILE A 491 52.54 -17.70 10.70
C ILE A 491 51.61 -16.52 11.06
N SER A 492 50.42 -16.85 11.57
CA SER A 492 49.43 -15.87 12.04
C SER A 492 49.59 -15.60 13.54
N PRO A 493 49.18 -14.43 14.07
CA PRO A 493 49.14 -14.19 15.51
C PRO A 493 48.08 -15.10 16.19
N SER A 494 48.33 -15.51 17.44
CA SER A 494 47.34 -16.25 18.22
C SER A 494 46.19 -15.36 18.70
N GLU A 495 45.05 -15.96 19.05
CA GLU A 495 43.95 -15.25 19.70
C GLU A 495 44.40 -14.54 20.98
N LYS A 496 45.35 -15.12 21.73
CA LYS A 496 45.96 -14.48 22.90
C LYS A 496 46.80 -13.25 22.53
N THR A 497 47.55 -13.31 21.43
CA THR A 497 48.32 -12.17 20.89
C THR A 497 47.38 -11.06 20.41
N ARG A 498 46.28 -11.42 19.75
CA ARG A 498 45.24 -10.46 19.29
C ARG A 498 44.58 -9.77 20.47
N GLU A 499 44.21 -10.54 21.50
CA GLU A 499 43.53 -10.04 22.69
C GLU A 499 44.42 -9.12 23.55
N THR A 500 45.68 -9.47 23.75
CA THR A 500 46.64 -8.62 24.47
C THR A 500 46.92 -7.30 23.73
N THR A 501 46.98 -7.34 22.40
CA THR A 501 47.11 -6.13 21.57
C THR A 501 45.83 -5.29 21.66
N ARG A 502 44.65 -5.92 21.70
CA ARG A 502 43.35 -5.25 21.88
C ARG A 502 43.24 -4.54 23.21
N GLU A 503 43.52 -5.23 24.32
CA GLU A 503 43.48 -4.62 25.66
C GLU A 503 44.40 -3.40 25.78
N THR A 504 45.53 -3.42 25.06
CA THR A 504 46.49 -2.31 25.04
C THR A 504 45.96 -1.16 24.19
N ALA A 505 45.42 -1.44 23.01
CA ALA A 505 44.82 -0.43 22.13
C ALA A 505 43.59 0.24 22.77
N GLU A 506 42.75 -0.50 23.48
CA GLU A 506 41.57 0.04 24.18
C GLU A 506 41.96 1.02 25.29
N LYS A 507 42.96 0.69 26.12
CA LYS A 507 43.47 1.62 27.15
C LYS A 507 44.00 2.93 26.56
N ILE A 508 44.61 2.86 25.39
CA ILE A 508 45.13 4.05 24.69
C ILE A 508 44.00 4.85 24.08
N GLN A 509 42.99 4.18 23.52
CA GLN A 509 41.80 4.81 22.99
C GLN A 509 41.01 5.56 24.08
N GLU A 510 40.84 4.97 25.26
CA GLU A 510 40.19 5.62 26.41
C GLU A 510 40.90 6.91 26.82
N ARG A 511 42.23 6.85 27.00
CA ARG A 511 43.05 8.04 27.34
C ARG A 511 43.02 9.10 26.25
N ALA A 512 43.05 8.70 24.98
CA ALA A 512 42.94 9.61 23.85
C ALA A 512 41.55 10.28 23.80
N ALA A 513 40.48 9.56 24.13
CA ALA A 513 39.12 10.10 24.21
C ALA A 513 38.95 11.10 25.36
N GLU A 514 39.75 10.99 26.42
CA GLU A 514 39.82 11.96 27.52
C GLU A 514 40.63 13.23 27.18
N GLY A 515 41.20 13.30 25.97
CA GLY A 515 41.90 14.47 25.42
C GLY A 515 43.42 14.42 25.51
N GLU A 516 44.02 13.29 25.87
CA GLU A 516 45.47 13.11 25.78
C GLU A 516 45.93 13.00 24.31
N SER A 517 47.12 13.54 24.00
CA SER A 517 47.63 13.58 22.63
C SER A 517 48.01 12.18 22.13
N LEU A 518 47.38 11.74 21.03
CA LEU A 518 47.61 10.43 20.42
C LEU A 518 49.09 10.18 20.05
N SER A 519 49.84 11.23 19.70
CA SER A 519 51.27 11.12 19.37
C SER A 519 52.16 10.90 20.60
N LEU A 520 51.78 11.45 21.76
CA LEU A 520 52.48 11.19 23.03
C LEU A 520 52.19 9.76 23.51
N LEU A 521 50.92 9.35 23.45
CA LEU A 521 50.49 7.99 23.83
C LEU A 521 51.16 6.91 22.99
N ALA A 522 51.32 7.15 21.68
CA ALA A 522 52.00 6.22 20.80
C ALA A 522 53.48 6.04 21.14
N SER A 523 54.14 7.06 21.67
CA SER A 523 55.57 6.97 22.06
C SER A 523 55.82 6.14 23.33
N GLU A 524 54.76 5.81 24.09
CA GLU A 524 54.84 4.92 25.25
C GLU A 524 54.95 3.44 24.85
N PHE A 525 54.71 3.10 23.57
CA PHE A 525 54.66 1.73 23.07
C PHE A 525 55.49 1.58 21.79
N GLU A 526 56.52 0.71 21.82
CA GLU A 526 57.37 0.47 20.64
C GLU A 526 56.61 -0.14 19.46
N GLU A 527 55.44 -0.77 19.69
CA GLU A 527 54.65 -1.45 18.65
C GLU A 527 53.69 -0.53 17.87
N ALA A 528 53.56 0.74 18.27
CA ALA A 528 52.56 1.65 17.74
C ALA A 528 53.15 2.56 16.64
N VAL A 529 52.60 2.49 15.43
CA VAL A 529 53.04 3.33 14.31
C VAL A 529 52.04 4.46 14.10
N VAL A 530 52.48 5.70 14.27
CA VAL A 530 51.71 6.90 13.96
C VAL A 530 51.98 7.33 12.53
N SER A 531 50.94 7.66 11.78
CA SER A 531 51.06 8.39 10.52
C SER A 531 49.85 9.28 10.28
N ASP A 532 50.04 10.33 9.50
CA ASP A 532 48.94 11.21 9.08
C ASP A 532 48.58 10.88 7.63
N VAL A 533 47.29 10.66 7.37
CA VAL A 533 46.78 10.28 6.05
C VAL A 533 45.59 11.14 5.69
N MET A 534 45.56 11.61 4.45
CA MET A 534 44.41 12.30 3.87
C MET A 534 43.77 11.39 2.83
N MET A 535 42.51 11.02 3.04
CA MET A 535 41.78 10.16 2.11
C MET A 535 40.28 10.46 2.09
N PRO A 536 39.62 10.32 0.93
CA PRO A 536 38.17 10.41 0.84
C PRO A 536 37.49 9.15 1.37
N LEU A 537 36.27 9.30 1.89
CA LEU A 537 35.51 8.22 2.52
C LEU A 537 35.28 7.02 1.60
N ASN A 538 35.08 7.24 0.30
CA ASN A 538 34.89 6.18 -0.71
C ASN A 538 36.11 5.29 -0.97
N LYS A 539 37.32 5.73 -0.61
CA LYS A 539 38.57 4.96 -0.75
C LYS A 539 38.97 4.23 0.53
N MET A 540 38.21 4.38 1.62
CA MET A 540 38.47 3.73 2.89
C MET A 540 37.99 2.27 2.89
N ASP A 541 38.70 1.41 3.64
CA ASP A 541 38.23 0.05 3.91
C ASP A 541 36.89 0.09 4.65
N SER A 542 35.99 -0.83 4.30
CA SER A 542 34.66 -0.92 4.91
C SER A 542 34.73 -1.12 6.44
N GLN A 543 35.79 -1.72 6.96
CA GLN A 543 35.98 -2.00 8.39
C GLN A 543 36.14 -0.72 9.23
N TRP A 544 36.81 0.32 8.72
CA TRP A 544 36.97 1.60 9.45
C TRP A 544 36.15 2.76 8.88
N LYS A 545 35.66 2.67 7.63
CA LYS A 545 34.85 3.71 6.98
C LYS A 545 33.70 4.21 7.85
N TYR A 546 32.99 3.28 8.48
CA TYR A 546 31.86 3.60 9.37
C TYR A 546 32.29 4.33 10.65
N SER A 547 33.44 3.96 11.21
CA SER A 547 33.96 4.59 12.43
C SER A 547 34.47 5.99 12.16
N VAL A 548 35.18 6.20 11.04
CA VAL A 548 35.70 7.51 10.64
C VAL A 548 34.58 8.49 10.28
N ARG A 549 33.51 8.03 9.60
CA ARG A 549 32.38 8.89 9.22
C ARG A 549 31.69 9.57 10.40
N ARG A 550 31.80 9.01 11.61
CA ARG A 550 31.19 9.56 12.82
C ARG A 550 31.99 10.70 13.46
N LEU A 551 33.23 10.93 13.02
CA LEU A 551 34.05 12.01 13.54
C LEU A 551 33.54 13.35 12.98
N GLU A 552 33.02 14.21 13.85
CA GLU A 552 32.51 15.53 13.47
C GLU A 552 33.43 16.66 13.96
N LYS A 553 34.10 16.46 15.10
CA LYS A 553 34.91 17.51 15.74
C LYS A 553 36.41 17.24 15.62
N PRO A 554 37.24 18.28 15.44
CA PRO A 554 38.68 18.14 15.57
C PRO A 554 39.05 17.49 16.90
N ASP A 555 40.08 16.65 16.87
CA ASP A 555 40.62 15.85 17.98
C ASP A 555 39.75 14.68 18.47
N GLU A 556 38.58 14.45 17.88
CA GLU A 556 37.74 13.27 18.16
C GLU A 556 38.43 11.98 17.65
N VAL A 557 38.29 10.89 18.40
CA VAL A 557 38.94 9.59 18.13
C VAL A 557 37.94 8.47 17.91
N THR A 558 38.23 7.57 16.98
CA THR A 558 37.40 6.39 16.74
C THR A 558 37.57 5.35 17.85
N PRO A 559 36.57 4.47 18.06
CA PRO A 559 36.77 3.17 18.70
C PRO A 559 37.86 2.36 17.98
N THR A 560 38.44 1.37 18.65
CA THR A 560 39.47 0.49 18.07
C THR A 560 38.92 -0.29 16.88
N VAL A 561 39.52 -0.15 15.70
CA VAL A 561 39.14 -0.89 14.49
C VAL A 561 40.09 -2.06 14.27
N MET A 562 39.57 -3.28 14.32
CA MET A 562 40.37 -4.50 14.15
C MET A 562 40.46 -4.91 12.69
N THR A 563 41.68 -5.25 12.26
CA THR A 563 41.98 -5.83 10.95
C THR A 563 42.81 -7.10 11.11
N ASP A 564 43.08 -7.82 10.03
CA ASP A 564 43.91 -9.04 10.07
C ASP A 564 45.38 -8.77 10.42
N GLN A 565 45.87 -7.55 10.18
CA GLN A 565 47.27 -7.15 10.37
C GLN A 565 47.51 -6.46 11.73
N GLY A 566 46.47 -5.92 12.36
CA GLY A 566 46.59 -5.12 13.58
C GLY A 566 45.34 -4.31 13.90
N ILE A 567 45.46 -3.39 14.85
CA ILE A 567 44.37 -2.55 15.34
C ILE A 567 44.64 -1.08 14.99
N TYR A 568 43.63 -0.39 14.47
CA TYR A 568 43.70 1.03 14.12
C TYR A 568 42.89 1.89 15.09
N ILE A 569 43.43 3.06 15.42
CA ILE A 569 42.71 4.18 16.06
C ILE A 569 42.94 5.41 15.18
N PHE A 570 41.87 6.09 14.79
CA PHE A 570 41.95 7.31 13.99
C PHE A 570 41.54 8.51 14.82
N GLN A 571 42.31 9.58 14.75
CA GLN A 571 41.97 10.90 15.30
C GLN A 571 41.69 11.88 14.16
N LEU A 572 40.59 12.62 14.24
CA LEU A 572 40.25 13.65 13.26
C LEU A 572 41.12 14.88 13.44
N ILE A 573 41.90 15.24 12.43
CA ILE A 573 42.63 16.52 12.39
C ILE A 573 41.74 17.59 11.76
N GLU A 574 41.23 17.29 10.57
CA GLU A 574 40.49 18.24 9.74
C GLU A 574 39.54 17.47 8.81
N LYS A 575 38.34 18.01 8.63
CA LYS A 575 37.33 17.47 7.73
C LYS A 575 37.02 18.51 6.65
N GLU A 576 37.19 18.14 5.40
CA GLU A 576 36.74 18.92 4.26
C GLU A 576 35.44 18.31 3.72
N ASP A 577 34.31 18.99 3.95
CA ASP A 577 32.98 18.57 3.48
C ASP A 577 32.86 18.65 1.96
N THR A 578 32.04 17.78 1.36
CA THR A 578 31.74 17.86 -0.07
C THR A 578 31.04 19.17 -0.47
N PRO A 579 31.21 19.62 -1.73
CA PRO A 579 30.55 20.82 -2.23
C PRO A 579 29.02 20.69 -2.28
N LEU A 580 28.31 21.80 -2.04
CA LEU A 580 26.84 21.86 -2.13
C LEU A 580 26.34 21.50 -3.54
N PHE A 581 25.09 21.03 -3.63
CA PHE A 581 24.42 20.66 -4.89
C PHE A 581 24.53 21.72 -6.00
N ASP A 582 24.43 23.02 -5.68
CA ASP A 582 24.56 24.12 -6.66
C ASP A 582 25.98 24.21 -7.23
N THR A 583 27.00 23.91 -6.43
CA THR A 583 28.40 23.88 -6.88
C THR A 583 28.65 22.69 -7.79
N ILE A 584 28.19 21.49 -7.40
CA ILE A 584 28.33 20.27 -8.23
C ILE A 584 27.57 20.42 -9.55
N ALA A 585 26.35 20.98 -9.52
CA ALA A 585 25.55 21.20 -10.71
C ALA A 585 26.23 22.16 -11.70
N ARG A 586 26.84 23.25 -11.20
CA ARG A 586 27.61 24.21 -12.01
C ARG A 586 28.85 23.57 -12.61
N GLU A 587 29.63 22.85 -11.80
CA GLU A 587 30.81 22.13 -12.30
C GLU A 587 30.45 21.11 -13.38
N PHE A 588 29.33 20.40 -13.19
CA PHE A 588 28.82 19.45 -14.18
C PHE A 588 28.42 20.14 -15.48
N GLU A 589 27.68 21.25 -15.39
CA GLU A 589 27.25 22.04 -16.55
C GLU A 589 28.45 22.57 -17.34
N GLU A 590 29.48 23.10 -16.65
CA GLU A 590 30.71 23.63 -17.27
C GLU A 590 31.59 22.54 -17.89
N LYS A 591 31.80 21.42 -17.20
CA LYS A 591 32.77 20.40 -17.64
C LYS A 591 32.20 19.38 -18.63
N VAL A 592 30.94 18.99 -18.46
CA VAL A 592 30.34 17.86 -19.19
C VAL A 592 29.04 18.26 -19.89
N GLY A 593 28.25 19.13 -19.25
CA GLY A 593 26.91 19.51 -19.72
C GLY A 593 26.91 20.17 -21.10
N GLN A 594 27.79 21.14 -21.34
CA GLN A 594 27.90 21.81 -22.64
C GLN A 594 28.19 20.83 -23.79
N SER A 595 29.20 19.96 -23.62
CA SER A 595 29.54 18.95 -24.62
C SER A 595 28.42 17.93 -24.87
N MET A 596 27.66 17.56 -23.83
CA MET A 596 26.53 16.65 -23.98
C MET A 596 25.36 17.28 -24.72
N VAL A 597 25.07 18.56 -24.47
CA VAL A 597 24.01 19.28 -25.19
C VAL A 597 24.39 19.41 -26.66
N GLU A 598 25.64 19.77 -26.98
CA GLU A 598 26.14 19.82 -28.35
C GLU A 598 26.05 18.46 -29.06
N GLU A 599 26.46 17.38 -28.39
CA GLU A 599 26.35 16.02 -28.95
C GLU A 599 24.88 15.61 -29.16
N PHE A 600 24.00 15.93 -28.21
CA PHE A 600 22.56 15.67 -28.32
C PHE A 600 21.95 16.41 -29.51
N GLU A 601 22.20 17.72 -29.64
CA GLU A 601 21.68 18.54 -30.74
C GLU A 601 22.22 18.06 -32.10
N LYS A 602 23.50 17.68 -32.15
CA LYS A 602 24.12 17.11 -33.36
C LYS A 602 23.44 15.81 -33.79
N ARG A 603 23.26 14.84 -32.87
CA ARG A 603 22.60 13.56 -33.19
C ARG A 603 21.11 13.75 -33.52
N LEU A 604 20.44 14.70 -32.87
CA LEU A 604 19.05 15.05 -33.20
C LEU A 604 18.96 15.61 -34.62
N ALA A 605 19.89 16.48 -35.03
CA ALA A 605 19.96 17.02 -36.37
C ALA A 605 20.28 15.93 -37.41
N GLU A 606 21.24 15.04 -37.13
CA GLU A 606 21.56 13.89 -37.99
C GLU A 606 20.36 12.95 -38.17
N LYS A 607 19.61 12.70 -37.08
CA LYS A 607 18.39 11.91 -37.12
C LYS A 607 17.27 12.58 -37.90
N ALA A 608 17.04 13.88 -37.68
CA ALA A 608 16.07 14.66 -38.45
C ALA A 608 16.45 14.75 -39.93
N GLU A 609 17.76 14.81 -40.25
CA GLU A 609 18.25 14.79 -41.63
C GLU A 609 18.11 13.39 -42.27
N ALA A 610 18.31 12.32 -41.50
CA ALA A 610 18.04 10.95 -41.92
C ALA A 610 16.54 10.72 -42.16
N GLU A 611 15.66 11.23 -41.29
CA GLU A 611 14.20 11.19 -41.45
C GLU A 611 13.73 12.05 -42.63
N LYS A 612 14.37 13.20 -42.90
CA LYS A 612 14.14 14.00 -44.12
C LYS A 612 14.62 13.30 -45.40
N LYS A 613 15.65 12.45 -45.34
CA LYS A 613 16.11 11.65 -46.50
C LYS A 613 15.20 10.46 -46.80
N VAL A 614 14.31 10.10 -45.89
CA VAL A 614 13.37 8.98 -46.02
C VAL A 614 11.95 9.45 -46.36
N SER A 615 11.68 10.76 -46.46
CA SER A 615 10.31 11.27 -46.50
C SER A 615 10.06 12.44 -47.50
N ASP A 616 9.04 12.33 -48.37
CA ASP A 616 8.68 13.34 -49.41
C ASP A 616 8.27 14.73 -48.86
N PRO A 617 8.43 15.80 -49.66
CA PRO A 617 8.28 17.20 -49.26
C PRO A 617 6.87 17.69 -48.87
N LYS A 618 5.80 16.88 -49.00
CA LYS A 618 4.41 17.37 -48.83
C LYS A 618 3.83 17.30 -47.40
N GLU A 619 4.50 16.66 -46.46
CA GLU A 619 3.96 16.47 -45.09
C GLU A 619 4.46 17.46 -44.04
N ILE A 620 5.30 18.43 -44.41
CA ILE A 620 5.95 19.30 -43.42
C ILE A 620 4.99 20.40 -42.88
N GLU A 621 3.86 20.67 -43.54
CA GLU A 621 2.97 21.80 -43.16
C GLU A 621 1.79 21.49 -42.22
N GLN A 622 1.52 20.23 -41.82
CA GLN A 622 0.36 19.92 -40.96
C GLN A 622 0.67 19.59 -39.49
N ASN A 623 1.94 19.47 -39.09
CA ASN A 623 2.34 19.28 -37.69
C ASN A 623 2.73 20.60 -36.98
N GLY A 624 2.02 21.67 -37.33
CA GLY A 624 2.20 23.03 -36.78
C GLY A 624 1.49 23.28 -35.45
N GLU A 625 1.60 22.38 -34.49
CA GLU A 625 1.50 22.71 -33.05
C GLU A 625 2.65 21.98 -32.33
N LEU A 626 3.88 22.22 -32.79
CA LEU A 626 5.06 21.95 -31.99
C LEU A 626 5.06 22.96 -30.85
N GLU A 627 4.73 22.47 -29.65
CA GLU A 627 5.11 23.11 -28.39
C GLU A 627 6.54 23.63 -28.54
N GLU A 628 6.80 24.89 -28.21
CA GLU A 628 8.15 25.47 -28.19
C GLU A 628 9.11 24.46 -27.54
N GLU A 629 9.95 23.79 -28.33
CA GLU A 629 10.93 22.84 -27.80
C GLU A 629 11.92 23.64 -26.97
N GLU A 630 11.69 23.65 -25.65
CA GLU A 630 12.61 24.24 -24.68
C GLU A 630 14.00 23.63 -24.93
N LYS A 631 14.98 24.47 -25.28
CA LYS A 631 16.39 24.06 -25.38
C LYS A 631 16.76 23.22 -24.17
N ILE A 632 17.30 22.03 -24.40
CA ILE A 632 17.69 21.11 -23.32
C ILE A 632 18.77 21.79 -22.49
N LYS A 633 18.49 21.96 -21.20
CA LYS A 633 19.45 22.46 -20.21
C LYS A 633 19.79 21.33 -19.25
N THR A 634 21.08 21.13 -19.02
CA THR A 634 21.59 20.12 -18.09
C THR A 634 21.44 20.53 -16.64
N TYR A 635 21.36 21.83 -16.36
CA TYR A 635 21.05 22.35 -15.04
C TYR A 635 19.88 23.34 -15.11
N THR A 636 18.82 23.10 -14.32
CA THR A 636 17.65 23.97 -14.29
C THR A 636 17.15 24.20 -12.87
N LYS A 637 16.85 25.46 -12.53
CA LYS A 637 16.21 25.85 -11.27
C LYS A 637 14.70 25.94 -11.46
N HIS A 638 13.96 24.96 -10.96
CA HIS A 638 12.52 24.96 -11.07
C HIS A 638 11.88 25.73 -9.90
N GLY A 639 11.01 26.69 -10.25
CA GLY A 639 10.12 27.32 -9.28
C GLY A 639 9.07 26.34 -8.73
N PHE A 640 8.00 26.84 -8.09
CA PHE A 640 6.94 25.95 -7.63
C PHE A 640 6.23 25.27 -8.80
N LYS A 641 6.47 23.96 -8.96
CA LYS A 641 5.90 23.16 -10.03
C LYS A 641 4.94 22.11 -9.49
N GLY A 642 3.82 21.93 -10.20
CA GLY A 642 2.77 20.96 -9.86
C GLY A 642 3.06 19.57 -10.41
N ARG A 643 2.31 18.56 -9.94
CA ARG A 643 2.49 17.14 -10.34
C ARG A 643 2.36 16.83 -11.85
N TRP A 644 1.85 17.77 -12.63
CA TRP A 644 1.61 17.61 -14.06
C TRP A 644 2.56 18.45 -14.93
N GLU A 645 3.45 19.23 -14.31
CA GLU A 645 4.33 20.16 -15.03
C GLU A 645 5.70 19.52 -15.34
N HIS A 646 5.99 18.34 -14.79
CA HIS A 646 7.20 17.55 -15.05
C HIS A 646 6.88 16.07 -15.31
N GLU A 647 7.89 15.29 -15.70
CA GLU A 647 7.80 13.84 -15.80
C GLU A 647 7.31 13.22 -14.49
N ARG A 648 6.51 12.15 -14.62
CA ARG A 648 5.88 11.49 -13.47
C ARG A 648 6.90 10.89 -12.50
N ALA A 649 8.05 10.44 -12.99
CA ALA A 649 9.12 9.88 -12.18
C ALA A 649 9.74 10.96 -11.27
N VAL A 650 10.20 12.07 -11.87
CA VAL A 650 10.78 13.23 -11.16
C VAL A 650 9.81 13.79 -10.14
N THR A 651 8.55 14.00 -10.53
CA THR A 651 7.61 14.62 -9.59
C THR A 651 7.21 13.70 -8.44
N ARG A 652 7.22 12.37 -8.65
CA ARG A 652 6.97 11.41 -7.58
C ARG A 652 8.07 11.50 -6.53
N GLU A 653 9.32 11.55 -6.97
CA GLU A 653 10.48 11.66 -6.09
C GLU A 653 10.53 13.01 -5.36
N ALA A 654 10.33 14.12 -6.09
CA ALA A 654 10.32 15.47 -5.52
C ALA A 654 9.27 15.65 -4.41
N GLN A 655 8.14 14.93 -4.50
CA GLN A 655 7.11 14.96 -3.45
C GLN A 655 7.51 14.15 -2.20
N GLN A 656 8.35 13.13 -2.36
CA GLN A 656 8.81 12.29 -1.26
C GLN A 656 9.92 12.95 -0.46
N LEU A 657 10.89 13.59 -1.14
CA LEU A 657 12.05 14.28 -0.56
C LEU A 657 11.69 15.54 0.21
N ASP A 658 12.24 15.73 1.40
CA ASP A 658 12.05 16.95 2.18
C ASP A 658 12.91 18.12 1.69
N ARG A 659 12.67 19.30 2.27
CA ARG A 659 13.39 20.50 1.90
C ARG A 659 14.87 20.35 2.26
N GLY A 660 15.76 20.50 1.28
CA GLY A 660 17.20 20.35 1.42
C GLY A 660 17.73 19.00 0.94
N GLU A 661 16.87 17.98 0.85
CA GLU A 661 17.27 16.63 0.43
C GLU A 661 17.48 16.54 -1.08
N SER A 662 18.46 15.73 -1.45
CA SER A 662 18.76 15.34 -2.83
C SER A 662 18.18 13.96 -3.14
N SER A 663 17.81 13.72 -4.39
CA SER A 663 17.34 12.41 -4.84
C SER A 663 18.49 11.46 -5.11
N ASN A 664 18.22 10.16 -4.98
CA ASN A 664 18.94 9.13 -5.73
C ASN A 664 18.74 9.30 -7.25
N VAL A 665 19.42 8.50 -8.06
CA VAL A 665 19.27 8.54 -9.54
C VAL A 665 17.81 8.24 -9.94
N ILE A 666 17.15 9.21 -10.56
CA ILE A 666 15.79 9.06 -11.08
C ILE A 666 15.84 8.72 -12.57
N GLU A 667 15.41 7.52 -12.93
CA GLU A 667 15.28 7.12 -14.34
C GLU A 667 13.94 7.57 -14.94
N SER A 668 14.01 8.27 -16.07
CA SER A 668 12.86 8.80 -16.81
C SER A 668 12.88 8.31 -18.26
N LYS A 669 11.89 8.72 -19.07
CA LYS A 669 11.90 8.39 -20.50
C LYS A 669 12.94 9.20 -21.27
N ARG A 670 13.24 10.42 -20.80
CA ARG A 670 14.15 11.35 -21.47
C ARG A 670 15.59 11.25 -20.97
N GLY A 671 15.83 10.67 -19.80
CA GLY A 671 17.18 10.55 -19.24
C GLY A 671 17.22 10.21 -17.76
N TYR A 672 18.37 10.48 -17.14
CA TYR A 672 18.55 10.42 -15.70
C TYR A 672 18.41 11.81 -15.08
N HIS A 673 17.79 11.89 -13.91
CA HIS A 673 17.55 13.13 -13.20
C HIS A 673 18.07 13.03 -11.76
N LEU A 674 18.67 14.11 -11.30
CA LEU A 674 19.07 14.32 -9.91
C LEU A 674 18.43 15.63 -9.47
N ILE A 675 17.66 15.60 -8.40
CA ILE A 675 16.93 16.78 -7.93
C ILE A 675 17.29 17.09 -6.49
N ASN A 676 17.32 18.38 -6.15
CA ASN A 676 17.44 18.85 -4.78
C ASN A 676 16.26 19.76 -4.45
N VAL A 677 15.44 19.38 -3.46
CA VAL A 677 14.20 20.10 -3.15
C VAL A 677 14.51 21.36 -2.35
N LYS A 678 14.29 22.54 -2.93
CA LYS A 678 14.55 23.83 -2.27
C LYS A 678 13.36 24.36 -1.48
N LYS A 679 12.15 24.15 -1.98
CA LYS A 679 10.91 24.69 -1.38
C LYS A 679 9.74 23.72 -1.59
N LYS A 680 8.86 23.64 -0.61
CA LYS A 680 7.60 22.90 -0.70
C LYS A 680 6.44 23.77 -0.23
N ARG A 681 5.30 23.64 -0.90
CA ARG A 681 4.04 24.22 -0.43
C ARG A 681 2.92 23.21 -0.62
N THR A 682 2.21 22.93 0.46
CA THR A 682 1.08 22.01 0.45
C THR A 682 -0.08 22.67 1.15
N TYR A 683 -1.09 23.10 0.38
CA TYR A 683 -2.35 23.54 0.94
C TYR A 683 -3.51 22.93 0.19
N ARG A 684 -4.52 22.52 0.94
CA ARG A 684 -5.74 21.90 0.40
C ARG A 684 -6.92 22.33 1.24
N GLY A 685 -8.09 22.27 0.65
CA GLY A 685 -9.30 22.55 1.38
C GLY A 685 -10.51 22.44 0.48
N ASP A 686 -11.64 22.76 1.07
CA ASP A 686 -12.93 22.67 0.42
C ASP A 686 -13.80 23.85 0.81
N LEU A 687 -14.66 24.20 -0.13
CA LEU A 687 -15.72 25.17 0.04
C LEU A 687 -17.02 24.46 -0.29
N PHE A 688 -17.96 24.50 0.64
CA PHE A 688 -19.27 23.92 0.48
C PHE A 688 -20.30 24.97 0.86
N PHE A 689 -21.26 25.21 -0.01
CA PHE A 689 -22.41 26.05 0.26
C PHE A 689 -23.64 25.30 -0.24
N TYR A 690 -24.64 25.14 0.59
CA TYR A 690 -25.86 24.45 0.19
C TYR A 690 -27.06 24.97 0.99
N THR A 691 -28.14 25.26 0.29
CA THR A 691 -29.42 25.64 0.90
C THR A 691 -30.52 24.73 0.38
N ASN A 692 -31.42 24.29 1.26
CA ASN A 692 -32.55 23.44 0.88
C ASN A 692 -33.76 23.62 1.79
N ASP A 693 -34.94 23.38 1.22
CA ASP A 693 -36.17 23.29 2.00
C ASP A 693 -36.14 22.06 2.94
N GLN A 694 -36.65 22.24 4.16
CA GLN A 694 -36.81 21.18 5.15
C GLN A 694 -38.27 20.70 5.16
N TYR A 695 -38.47 19.39 5.22
CA TYR A 695 -39.78 18.73 5.19
C TYR A 695 -39.90 17.69 6.31
N SER A 696 -41.12 17.43 6.77
CA SER A 696 -41.41 16.43 7.80
C SER A 696 -40.89 15.02 7.43
N PHE A 697 -40.71 14.17 8.45
CA PHE A 697 -40.23 12.79 8.27
C PHE A 697 -41.24 11.86 7.59
N SER A 698 -42.52 12.26 7.47
CA SER A 698 -43.56 11.50 6.80
C SER A 698 -43.21 11.26 5.32
N ARG A 699 -43.48 10.04 4.83
CA ARG A 699 -43.28 9.65 3.41
C ARG A 699 -44.55 9.75 2.57
N GLU A 700 -45.71 9.65 3.20
CA GLU A 700 -47.02 9.76 2.55
C GLU A 700 -47.40 11.24 2.36
N GLU A 701 -47.29 12.03 3.43
CA GLU A 701 -47.66 13.45 3.47
C GLU A 701 -46.51 14.29 4.04
N ALA A 702 -45.55 14.63 3.19
CA ALA A 702 -44.42 15.48 3.56
C ALA A 702 -44.86 16.97 3.55
N THR A 703 -44.76 17.63 4.69
CA THR A 703 -45.09 19.06 4.83
C THR A 703 -43.81 19.87 4.96
N ARG A 704 -43.70 20.99 4.24
CA ARG A 704 -42.54 21.90 4.34
C ARG A 704 -42.54 22.57 5.72
N ILE A 705 -41.57 22.22 6.55
CA ILE A 705 -41.40 22.69 7.94
C ILE A 705 -40.43 23.86 8.05
N GLY A 706 -39.55 24.08 7.06
CA GLY A 706 -38.53 25.12 7.16
C GLY A 706 -37.58 25.22 5.97
N GLN A 707 -36.44 25.86 6.18
CA GLN A 707 -35.31 25.95 5.27
C GLN A 707 -33.99 25.81 6.04
N ARG A 708 -33.01 25.13 5.45
CA ARG A 708 -31.66 25.02 5.98
C ARG A 708 -30.66 25.62 5.02
N THR A 709 -29.65 26.29 5.57
CA THR A 709 -28.49 26.80 4.84
C THR A 709 -27.23 26.37 5.59
N ALA A 710 -26.26 25.82 4.85
CA ALA A 710 -24.96 25.43 5.37
C ALA A 710 -23.85 26.01 4.47
N LEU A 711 -22.93 26.77 5.05
CA LEU A 711 -21.70 27.20 4.41
C LEU A 711 -20.52 26.66 5.21
N ARG A 712 -19.59 25.97 4.56
CA ARG A 712 -18.38 25.41 5.18
C ARG A 712 -17.16 25.79 4.36
N TRP A 713 -16.13 26.23 5.05
CA TRP A 713 -14.79 26.36 4.50
C TRP A 713 -13.81 25.54 5.35
N GLY A 714 -13.23 24.51 4.74
CA GLY A 714 -12.14 23.74 5.31
C GLY A 714 -10.79 24.14 4.70
N HIS A 715 -9.75 24.22 5.51
CA HIS A 715 -8.39 24.51 5.07
C HIS A 715 -7.37 23.65 5.82
N TYR A 716 -6.37 23.16 5.10
CA TYR A 716 -5.20 22.49 5.63
C TYR A 716 -3.97 23.01 4.91
N HIS A 717 -2.94 23.35 5.67
CA HIS A 717 -1.69 23.89 5.17
C HIS A 717 -0.52 23.30 5.94
N SER A 718 0.44 22.72 5.23
CA SER A 718 1.75 22.38 5.75
C SER A 718 2.74 23.49 5.41
N ILE A 719 3.28 24.13 6.44
CA ILE A 719 4.29 25.18 6.35
C ILE A 719 5.65 24.51 6.53
N TYR A 720 6.41 24.43 5.44
CA TYR A 720 7.73 23.81 5.43
C TYR A 720 8.82 24.82 5.77
N THR A 721 9.71 24.41 6.66
CA THR A 721 10.72 25.25 7.29
C THR A 721 12.12 24.70 6.96
N PRO A 722 13.21 25.48 7.14
CA PRO A 722 14.57 24.96 6.95
C PRO A 722 14.98 23.87 7.96
N TRP A 723 14.23 23.71 9.06
CA TRP A 723 14.55 22.75 10.12
C TRP A 723 13.81 21.41 9.97
N ASP A 724 12.95 21.26 8.96
CA ASP A 724 12.22 20.00 8.69
C ASP A 724 13.17 18.93 8.11
N ASN A 725 13.10 17.71 8.62
CA ASN A 725 13.86 16.54 8.16
C ASN A 725 13.16 15.26 8.65
N ARG A 726 12.54 14.47 7.76
CA ARG A 726 11.87 13.21 8.14
C ARG A 726 12.83 12.14 8.64
N GLY A 727 14.06 12.07 8.11
CA GLY A 727 15.07 11.11 8.55
C GLY A 727 15.43 11.27 10.02
N GLU A 728 15.48 12.52 10.49
CA GLU A 728 15.68 12.87 11.91
C GLU A 728 14.36 13.02 12.70
N GLY A 729 13.22 12.84 12.03
CA GLY A 729 11.86 12.94 12.58
C GLY A 729 11.37 14.36 12.91
N ARG A 730 12.03 15.39 12.37
CA ARG A 730 11.63 16.81 12.43
C ARG A 730 10.49 17.08 11.43
N LYS A 731 9.29 17.43 11.90
CA LYS A 731 8.06 17.53 11.07
C LYS A 731 7.71 18.98 10.71
N PRO A 732 7.13 19.23 9.53
CA PRO A 732 6.63 20.55 9.15
C PRO A 732 5.51 21.02 10.09
N LEU A 733 5.39 22.34 10.22
CA LEU A 733 4.30 22.98 10.94
C LEU A 733 3.00 22.76 10.16
N ASN A 734 1.95 22.27 10.81
CA ASN A 734 0.67 22.03 10.14
C ASN A 734 -0.43 22.89 10.76
N PHE A 735 -1.14 23.60 9.90
CA PHE A 735 -2.36 24.29 10.25
C PHE A 735 -3.56 23.58 9.61
N MET A 736 -4.60 23.34 10.40
CA MET A 736 -5.90 22.88 9.94
C MET A 736 -6.98 23.79 10.52
N GLY A 737 -7.84 24.33 9.67
CA GLY A 737 -8.95 25.17 10.07
C GLY A 737 -10.25 24.76 9.40
N ARG A 738 -11.37 25.02 10.08
CA ARG A 738 -12.72 24.93 9.54
C ARG A 738 -13.55 26.08 10.06
N ILE A 739 -14.30 26.72 9.19
CA ILE A 739 -15.35 27.66 9.55
C ILE A 739 -16.65 27.16 8.93
N GLU A 740 -17.71 27.14 9.70
CA GLU A 740 -19.02 26.67 9.27
C GLU A 740 -20.13 27.58 9.77
N LEU A 741 -20.98 28.04 8.87
CA LEU A 741 -22.24 28.70 9.19
C LEU A 741 -23.35 27.68 8.95
N GLN A 742 -24.10 27.34 9.99
CA GLN A 742 -25.32 26.55 9.88
C GLN A 742 -26.50 27.42 10.29
N SER A 743 -27.55 27.40 9.48
CA SER A 743 -28.79 28.12 9.77
C SER A 743 -29.97 27.24 9.40
N GLU A 744 -30.84 26.97 10.36
CA GLU A 744 -32.10 26.25 10.20
C GLU A 744 -33.25 27.18 10.62
N SER A 745 -34.07 27.56 9.65
CA SER A 745 -35.27 28.38 9.88
C SER A 745 -36.50 27.50 9.80
N TYR A 746 -37.25 27.41 10.90
CA TYR A 746 -38.51 26.68 10.96
C TYR A 746 -39.71 27.62 10.81
N LYS A 747 -40.82 27.09 10.28
CA LYS A 747 -42.11 27.76 10.30
C LYS A 747 -42.69 27.70 11.71
N GLU A 748 -43.53 28.68 12.02
CA GLU A 748 -44.26 28.77 13.28
C GLU A 748 -44.98 27.45 13.61
N GLY A 749 -44.77 26.94 14.82
CA GLY A 749 -45.36 25.70 15.33
C GLY A 749 -44.63 24.40 14.95
N PHE A 750 -43.50 24.46 14.23
CA PHE A 750 -42.74 23.26 13.81
C PHE A 750 -41.34 23.11 14.44
N GLY A 751 -40.88 24.08 15.23
CA GLY A 751 -39.58 24.07 15.93
C GLY A 751 -39.03 25.48 16.09
N ASP A 752 -37.98 25.61 16.91
CA ASP A 752 -37.26 26.87 17.10
C ASP A 752 -36.16 27.01 16.05
N SER A 753 -36.03 28.21 15.47
CA SER A 753 -35.02 28.45 14.42
C SER A 753 -33.64 28.58 15.05
N GLU A 754 -32.66 27.85 14.53
CA GLU A 754 -31.29 27.80 15.03
C GLU A 754 -30.34 28.42 14.00
N SER A 755 -29.32 29.15 14.46
CA SER A 755 -28.25 29.65 13.57
C SER A 755 -26.96 29.81 14.34
N ALA A 756 -25.87 29.24 13.84
CA ALA A 756 -24.57 29.25 14.51
C ALA A 756 -23.41 29.40 13.53
N ILE A 757 -22.33 30.05 13.98
CA ILE A 757 -21.02 30.05 13.34
C ILE A 757 -20.06 29.21 14.18
N ASP A 758 -19.69 28.05 13.67
CA ASP A 758 -18.69 27.17 14.27
C ASP A 758 -17.32 27.41 13.64
N SER A 759 -16.33 27.70 14.46
CA SER A 759 -14.95 27.91 14.04
C SER A 759 -14.02 26.97 14.80
N PHE A 760 -13.15 26.32 14.04
CA PHE A 760 -12.13 25.41 14.54
C PHE A 760 -10.79 25.75 13.89
N GLY A 761 -9.75 25.81 14.70
CA GLY A 761 -8.38 25.98 14.24
C GLY A 761 -7.46 25.09 15.06
N MET A 762 -6.51 24.45 14.40
CA MET A 762 -5.50 23.63 15.06
C MET A 762 -4.16 23.83 14.38
N PHE A 763 -3.16 24.17 15.18
CA PHE A 763 -1.77 24.27 14.78
C PHE A 763 -0.99 23.16 15.47
N THR A 764 -0.24 22.36 14.71
CA THR A 764 0.62 21.30 15.26
C THR A 764 2.06 21.46 14.80
N TRP A 765 2.98 21.16 15.70
CA TRP A 765 4.41 21.15 15.46
C TRP A 765 5.04 20.02 16.25
N GLY A 766 6.15 19.47 15.79
CA GLY A 766 6.78 18.39 16.53
C GLY A 766 8.10 17.94 15.92
N SER A 767 8.92 17.35 16.76
CA SER A 767 10.22 16.80 16.42
C SER A 767 10.37 15.49 17.15
N ALA A 768 10.82 14.45 16.45
CA ALA A 768 11.50 13.38 17.14
C ALA A 768 12.83 13.90 17.70
N PHE A 769 13.23 13.40 18.85
CA PHE A 769 14.61 13.44 19.30
C PHE A 769 15.24 12.13 18.83
N SER A 770 15.98 12.18 17.73
CA SER A 770 17.00 11.17 17.47
C SER A 770 18.24 11.63 18.22
N ALA A 771 18.82 10.79 19.09
CA ALA A 771 20.27 10.90 19.23
C ALA A 771 20.87 9.86 18.30
N ILE A 772 22.02 10.22 17.78
CA ILE A 772 23.03 9.30 17.30
C ILE A 772 23.35 8.42 18.52
N ASP A 773 22.95 7.14 18.50
CA ASP A 773 23.23 6.19 19.59
C ASP A 773 24.41 5.31 19.16
N GLU A 774 25.45 5.24 20.00
CA GLU A 774 26.65 4.42 19.78
C GLU A 774 26.41 2.92 20.06
N LEU A 775 25.21 2.55 20.54
CA LEU A 775 24.87 1.19 21.01
C LEU A 775 23.83 0.48 20.13
N ASP A 776 23.72 0.83 18.85
CA ASP A 776 22.83 0.20 17.87
C ASP A 776 23.31 -1.18 17.39
N THR A 777 23.91 -1.96 18.30
CA THR A 777 24.34 -3.33 18.06
C THR A 777 23.66 -4.29 19.03
N ASP A 778 23.18 -5.44 18.53
CA ASP A 778 22.74 -6.53 19.41
C ASP A 778 23.92 -7.14 20.18
N ASP A 779 23.63 -8.07 21.10
CA ASP A 779 24.63 -8.79 21.90
C ASP A 779 25.69 -9.54 21.04
N ASP A 780 25.43 -9.71 19.74
CA ASP A 780 26.30 -10.34 18.75
C ASP A 780 27.08 -9.32 17.88
N GLY A 781 27.00 -8.01 18.19
CA GLY A 781 27.71 -6.94 17.49
C GLY A 781 27.13 -6.56 16.12
N ASN A 782 25.92 -7.04 15.78
CA ASN A 782 25.29 -6.69 14.51
C ASN A 782 24.57 -5.36 14.62
N LEU A 783 24.82 -4.45 13.67
CA LEU A 783 24.09 -3.20 13.51
C LEU A 783 22.58 -3.47 13.35
N THR A 784 21.81 -3.19 14.40
CA THR A 784 20.38 -3.00 14.27
C THR A 784 20.16 -1.52 14.00
N PHE A 785 19.81 -1.15 12.77
CA PHE A 785 19.34 0.21 12.50
C PHE A 785 18.12 0.49 13.36
N SER A 786 18.32 1.14 14.50
CA SER A 786 17.23 1.57 15.35
C SER A 786 16.75 2.90 14.81
N THR A 787 15.64 2.87 14.09
CA THR A 787 14.83 4.08 13.84
C THR A 787 14.16 4.58 15.14
N GLN A 788 14.61 4.16 16.32
CA GLN A 788 13.94 4.47 17.57
C GLN A 788 14.38 5.84 18.07
N THR A 789 13.43 6.75 17.97
CA THR A 789 13.46 8.07 18.57
C THR A 789 13.65 7.92 20.10
N ILE A 790 14.63 8.61 20.68
CA ILE A 790 14.88 8.65 22.14
C ILE A 790 13.73 9.35 22.86
N GLY A 791 12.93 10.12 22.13
CA GLY A 791 11.62 10.60 22.51
C GLY A 791 11.00 11.36 21.35
N GLU A 792 9.73 11.75 21.49
CA GLU A 792 9.05 12.62 20.53
C GLU A 792 8.45 13.82 21.25
N PHE A 793 8.74 15.00 20.75
CA PHE A 793 8.06 16.24 21.11
C PHE A 793 6.93 16.52 20.13
N LEU A 794 5.73 16.74 20.64
CA LEU A 794 4.58 17.16 19.86
C LEU A 794 3.85 18.29 20.59
N GLY A 795 3.76 19.45 19.95
CA GLY A 795 2.92 20.56 20.34
C GLY A 795 1.66 20.66 19.50
N ARG A 796 0.56 21.04 20.14
CA ARG A 796 -0.73 21.32 19.51
C ARG A 796 -1.38 22.52 20.17
N LEU A 797 -1.75 23.52 19.39
CA LEU A 797 -2.57 24.65 19.80
C LEU A 797 -3.91 24.56 19.09
N GLN A 798 -5.00 24.51 19.84
CA GLN A 798 -6.36 24.31 19.34
C GLN A 798 -7.26 25.48 19.76
N VAL A 799 -8.10 25.92 18.84
CA VAL A 799 -9.23 26.82 19.07
C VAL A 799 -10.50 26.13 18.58
N ASN A 800 -11.55 26.18 19.40
CA ASN A 800 -12.89 25.73 19.02
C ASN A 800 -13.91 26.70 19.61
N HIS A 801 -14.64 27.41 18.76
CA HIS A 801 -15.57 28.44 19.18
C HIS A 801 -16.86 28.31 18.38
N SER A 802 -17.99 28.37 19.08
CA SER A 802 -19.33 28.32 18.50
C SER A 802 -20.05 29.60 18.89
N LEU A 803 -20.43 30.39 17.89
CA LEU A 803 -21.20 31.61 18.09
C LEU A 803 -22.64 31.36 17.67
N ASP A 804 -23.54 31.23 18.64
CA ASP A 804 -24.98 31.20 18.40
C ASP A 804 -25.49 32.59 18.02
N LEU A 805 -26.23 32.67 16.92
CA LEU A 805 -26.80 33.89 16.36
C LEU A 805 -28.26 34.11 16.77
N THR A 806 -28.89 33.15 17.45
CA THR A 806 -30.27 33.27 17.95
C THR A 806 -30.35 34.04 19.27
N GLY A 807 -29.25 34.06 20.02
CA GLY A 807 -29.17 34.69 21.34
C GLY A 807 -29.55 33.78 22.50
N GLU A 808 -29.83 32.49 22.26
CA GLU A 808 -30.14 31.51 23.32
C GLU A 808 -28.88 31.00 24.03
N GLY A 809 -27.72 31.12 23.37
CA GLY A 809 -26.40 30.73 23.87
C GLY A 809 -26.12 29.24 23.68
N THR A 810 -24.86 28.88 23.51
CA THR A 810 -24.45 27.48 23.37
C THR A 810 -24.12 26.82 24.71
N SER A 811 -24.58 25.59 24.92
CA SER A 811 -24.18 24.75 26.05
C SER A 811 -22.91 23.93 25.77
N THR A 812 -22.37 24.05 24.55
CA THR A 812 -21.22 23.28 24.08
C THR A 812 -19.93 23.84 24.66
N LEU A 813 -18.97 22.96 24.96
CA LEU A 813 -17.68 23.37 25.48
C LEU A 813 -16.81 23.94 24.37
N GLN A 814 -16.37 25.18 24.56
CA GLN A 814 -15.51 25.93 23.67
C GLN A 814 -14.08 26.01 24.25
N LYS A 815 -13.08 26.19 23.38
CA LYS A 815 -11.63 26.18 23.69
C LYS A 815 -10.97 27.42 23.08
N LEU A 816 -10.44 28.33 23.91
CA LEU A 816 -10.07 29.70 23.52
C LEU A 816 -8.73 30.22 24.10
N PRO A 817 -7.54 29.68 23.73
CA PRO A 817 -7.24 28.40 23.09
C PRO A 817 -6.92 27.30 24.13
N GLU A 818 -6.67 26.08 23.64
CA GLU A 818 -6.05 24.97 24.38
C GLU A 818 -4.69 24.61 23.78
N ALA A 819 -3.64 24.62 24.58
CA ALA A 819 -2.29 24.20 24.23
C ALA A 819 -1.98 22.84 24.87
N ASN A 820 -1.53 21.90 24.05
CA ASN A 820 -1.05 20.58 24.46
C ASN A 820 0.41 20.43 24.03
N VAL A 821 1.25 19.96 24.92
CA VAL A 821 2.65 19.64 24.65
C VAL A 821 2.94 18.28 25.26
N SER A 822 3.32 17.31 24.43
CA SER A 822 3.68 15.96 24.88
C SER A 822 5.14 15.67 24.54
N LEU A 823 5.88 15.16 25.52
CA LEU A 823 7.19 14.56 25.37
C LEU A 823 7.03 13.07 25.66
N SER A 824 7.07 12.22 24.65
CA SER A 824 6.78 10.79 24.80
C SER A 824 8.00 9.93 24.53
N ARG A 825 8.04 8.74 25.14
CA ARG A 825 9.04 7.68 24.98
C ARG A 825 10.45 8.07 25.41
N MET A 826 10.61 9.00 26.36
CA MET A 826 11.93 9.43 26.84
C MET A 826 12.62 8.32 27.63
N ARG A 827 13.72 7.76 27.10
CA ARG A 827 14.51 6.74 27.82
C ARG A 827 15.32 7.39 28.95
N LEU A 828 15.07 6.99 30.20
CA LEU A 828 15.69 7.61 31.38
C LEU A 828 17.21 7.39 31.44
N SER A 829 17.70 6.22 31.00
CA SER A 829 19.14 5.90 30.96
C SER A 829 19.95 6.84 30.05
N ASN A 830 19.33 7.39 29.01
CA ASN A 830 20.02 8.16 27.97
C ASN A 830 19.95 9.68 28.22
N LEU A 831 19.28 10.11 29.29
CA LEU A 831 19.23 11.53 29.66
C LEU A 831 20.50 11.92 30.44
N PRO A 832 21.21 13.00 30.08
CA PRO A 832 22.49 13.37 30.70
C PRO A 832 22.43 13.51 32.24
N ILE A 833 21.31 14.01 32.76
CA ILE A 833 21.07 14.18 34.21
C ILE A 833 20.97 12.83 34.94
N PHE A 834 20.50 11.78 34.27
CA PHE A 834 20.27 10.47 34.85
C PHE A 834 21.36 9.45 34.49
N LYS A 835 22.23 9.73 33.51
CA LYS A 835 23.33 8.84 33.10
C LYS A 835 24.23 8.45 34.29
N ASN A 836 24.75 9.44 35.01
CA ASN A 836 25.58 9.20 36.21
C ASN A 836 24.84 8.44 37.34
N ILE A 837 23.52 8.62 37.44
CA ILE A 837 22.71 7.87 38.41
C ILE A 837 22.56 6.44 37.93
N ASN A 838 22.21 6.22 36.66
CA ASN A 838 22.10 4.90 36.04
C ASN A 838 23.41 4.11 36.18
N ASP A 839 24.55 4.71 35.84
CA ASP A 839 25.86 4.04 35.90
C ASP A 839 26.18 3.56 37.32
N ARG A 840 25.86 4.37 38.33
CA ARG A 840 25.95 3.96 39.74
C ARG A 840 24.94 2.87 40.10
N MET A 841 23.70 2.95 39.61
CA MET A 841 22.69 1.93 39.85
C MET A 841 23.08 0.59 39.19
N VAL A 842 23.67 0.61 37.99
CA VAL A 842 24.21 -0.56 37.29
C VAL A 842 25.35 -1.17 38.09
N GLN A 843 26.33 -0.36 38.53
CA GLN A 843 27.43 -0.84 39.39
C GLN A 843 26.93 -1.45 40.72
N ILE A 844 25.88 -0.88 41.33
CA ILE A 844 25.25 -1.45 42.53
C ILE A 844 24.50 -2.74 42.18
N ALA A 845 23.78 -2.77 41.06
CA ALA A 845 23.06 -3.96 40.59
C ALA A 845 24.01 -5.13 40.29
N GLU A 846 25.17 -4.87 39.68
CA GLU A 846 26.23 -5.86 39.46
C GLU A 846 26.79 -6.40 40.78
N LYS A 847 27.02 -5.53 41.77
CA LYS A 847 27.51 -5.93 43.10
C LYS A 847 26.47 -6.68 43.95
N VAL A 848 25.18 -6.41 43.72
CA VAL A 848 24.05 -7.04 44.43
C VAL A 848 23.47 -8.21 43.61
N ASN A 849 24.09 -8.55 42.48
CA ASN A 849 23.59 -9.60 41.59
C ASN A 849 23.54 -10.94 42.33
N THR A 850 22.36 -11.56 42.33
CA THR A 850 22.11 -12.82 43.05
C THR A 850 21.94 -13.96 42.06
N ASN A 851 22.47 -15.12 42.38
CA ASN A 851 22.30 -16.34 41.57
C ASN A 851 20.86 -16.90 41.62
N MET A 852 19.92 -16.25 42.31
CA MET A 852 18.53 -16.70 42.43
C MET A 852 17.66 -16.04 41.34
N PRO A 853 17.11 -16.81 40.39
CA PRO A 853 16.42 -16.25 39.21
C PRO A 853 15.17 -15.42 39.52
N ILE A 854 14.49 -15.65 40.64
CA ILE A 854 13.31 -14.86 41.02
C ILE A 854 13.70 -13.50 41.61
N LEU A 855 14.85 -13.42 42.27
CA LEU A 855 15.36 -12.19 42.86
C LEU A 855 16.01 -11.29 41.80
N SER A 856 16.43 -11.81 40.64
CA SER A 856 16.89 -10.99 39.52
C SER A 856 15.78 -10.24 38.78
N LEU A 857 14.51 -10.60 38.97
CA LEU A 857 13.37 -9.76 38.55
C LEU A 857 13.17 -8.53 39.45
N ILE A 858 13.74 -8.57 40.65
CA ILE A 858 13.65 -7.56 41.72
C ILE A 858 15.08 -7.06 42.06
N SER A 859 16.08 -7.37 41.21
CA SER A 859 17.44 -6.88 41.42
C SER A 859 17.42 -5.36 41.38
N PHE A 860 18.42 -4.75 42.04
CA PHE A 860 18.49 -3.31 42.22
C PHE A 860 18.11 -2.56 40.93
N PRO A 861 17.08 -1.71 40.96
CA PRO A 861 16.45 -1.23 39.74
C PRO A 861 17.42 -0.34 38.96
N THR A 862 17.89 -0.76 37.78
CA THR A 862 18.60 0.13 36.84
C THR A 862 17.60 0.98 36.04
N LEU A 863 18.04 2.05 35.38
CA LEU A 863 17.19 2.85 34.48
C LEU A 863 17.12 2.28 33.06
N GLU A 864 17.86 1.21 32.77
CA GLU A 864 17.79 0.45 31.53
C GLU A 864 16.38 -0.17 31.39
N ASN A 865 15.66 0.15 30.31
CA ASN A 865 14.24 -0.18 30.10
C ASN A 865 13.23 0.58 30.99
N ALA A 866 13.60 1.78 31.45
CA ALA A 866 12.67 2.75 32.01
C ALA A 866 12.40 3.89 31.00
N SER A 867 11.12 4.13 30.70
CA SER A 867 10.68 5.23 29.84
C SER A 867 9.81 6.20 30.62
N PHE A 868 9.86 7.46 30.20
CA PHE A 868 9.12 8.56 30.80
C PHE A 868 8.35 9.34 29.72
N ASP A 869 7.09 9.64 29.99
CA ASP A 869 6.27 10.56 29.20
C ASP A 869 5.86 11.76 30.07
N LEU A 870 5.97 12.97 29.50
CA LEU A 870 5.52 14.23 30.10
C LEU A 870 4.46 14.86 29.19
N ASP A 871 3.25 15.00 29.72
CA ASP A 871 2.12 15.63 29.03
C ASP A 871 1.73 16.93 29.73
N LEU A 872 1.74 18.03 28.99
CA LEU A 872 1.31 19.34 29.44
C LEU A 872 0.05 19.74 28.66
N ASN A 873 -1.03 20.05 29.36
CA ASN A 873 -2.24 20.58 28.75
C ASN A 873 -2.67 21.84 29.51
N PHE A 874 -2.75 22.96 28.82
CA PHE A 874 -3.24 24.23 29.37
C PHE A 874 -4.33 24.77 28.45
N GLY A 875 -5.50 25.09 29.00
CA GLY A 875 -6.61 25.56 28.20
C GLY A 875 -7.43 26.63 28.88
N ASN A 876 -7.95 27.54 28.06
CA ASN A 876 -9.03 28.43 28.43
C ASN A 876 -10.33 27.85 27.88
N PHE A 877 -11.17 27.36 28.79
CA PHE A 877 -12.43 26.70 28.50
C PHE A 877 -13.57 27.66 28.69
N PHE A 878 -14.52 27.65 27.76
CA PHE A 878 -15.64 28.58 27.76
C PHE A 878 -16.96 27.87 27.46
N ARG A 879 -18.03 28.29 28.13
CA ARG A 879 -19.42 27.95 27.79
C ARG A 879 -20.30 29.18 27.93
N ASP A 880 -21.20 29.40 26.96
CA ASP A 880 -22.18 30.49 27.06
C ASP A 880 -23.19 30.21 28.18
N ARG A 881 -23.62 28.95 28.34
CA ARG A 881 -24.50 28.54 29.44
C ARG A 881 -24.08 27.21 30.04
N TYR A 882 -23.98 27.16 31.37
CA TYR A 882 -23.83 25.93 32.13
C TYR A 882 -24.76 25.94 33.35
N GLN A 883 -25.74 25.03 33.35
CA GLN A 883 -26.83 25.05 34.33
C GLN A 883 -27.51 26.43 34.34
N GLU A 884 -27.45 27.16 35.46
CA GLU A 884 -28.02 28.50 35.62
C GLU A 884 -27.00 29.63 35.38
N GLU A 885 -25.71 29.31 35.21
CA GLU A 885 -24.64 30.28 34.99
C GLU A 885 -24.44 30.59 33.51
N GLU A 886 -24.21 31.87 33.20
CA GLU A 886 -23.92 32.35 31.85
C GLU A 886 -22.49 32.85 31.73
N ASN A 887 -21.90 32.72 30.55
CA ASN A 887 -20.53 33.17 30.21
C ASN A 887 -19.45 32.60 31.14
N VAL A 888 -19.45 31.27 31.31
CA VAL A 888 -18.52 30.58 32.20
C VAL A 888 -17.17 30.38 31.52
N TYR A 889 -16.16 31.14 31.97
CA TYR A 889 -14.75 30.93 31.63
C TYR A 889 -14.03 30.15 32.73
N LEU A 890 -13.15 29.22 32.34
CA LEU A 890 -12.33 28.41 33.23
C LEU A 890 -10.94 28.22 32.62
N LEU A 891 -9.91 28.72 33.30
CA LEU A 891 -8.52 28.36 32.99
C LEU A 891 -8.18 27.06 33.73
N ALA A 892 -7.73 26.05 33.00
CA ALA A 892 -7.31 24.78 33.58
C ALA A 892 -5.99 24.30 32.98
N GLY A 893 -5.19 23.64 33.82
CA GLY A 893 -3.90 23.08 33.47
C GLY A 893 -3.74 21.65 33.99
N VAL A 894 -3.04 20.82 33.23
CA VAL A 894 -2.64 19.46 33.63
C VAL A 894 -1.18 19.24 33.27
N VAL A 895 -0.42 18.74 34.23
CA VAL A 895 0.94 18.24 34.04
C VAL A 895 0.92 16.76 34.41
N GLY A 896 0.95 15.90 33.40
CA GLY A 896 0.97 14.45 33.50
C GLY A 896 2.38 13.91 33.38
N PHE A 897 2.71 12.96 34.24
CA PHE A 897 3.98 12.25 34.30
C PHE A 897 3.67 10.74 34.27
N ASP A 898 4.02 10.05 33.19
CA ASP A 898 3.96 8.58 33.11
C ASP A 898 5.38 8.02 33.17
N VAL A 899 5.64 7.17 34.16
CA VAL A 899 6.90 6.43 34.29
C VAL A 899 6.60 4.96 34.13
N ARG A 900 7.22 4.35 33.12
CA ARG A 900 7.10 2.93 32.84
C ARG A 900 8.42 2.22 33.04
N LYS A 901 8.40 1.11 33.76
CA LYS A 901 9.54 0.19 33.90
C LYS A 901 9.14 -1.19 33.38
N GLN A 902 9.93 -1.72 32.46
CA GLN A 902 9.75 -3.07 31.95
C GLN A 902 10.93 -3.95 32.34
N SER A 903 10.65 -5.11 32.92
CA SER A 903 11.65 -6.11 33.30
C SER A 903 11.27 -7.45 32.69
N THR A 904 12.21 -8.09 31.98
CA THR A 904 11.99 -9.40 31.35
C THR A 904 13.05 -10.38 31.82
N LEU A 905 12.63 -11.54 32.33
CA LEU A 905 13.50 -12.65 32.71
C LEU A 905 13.24 -13.85 31.80
N LYS A 906 14.27 -14.28 31.08
CA LYS A 906 14.27 -15.55 30.35
C LYS A 906 14.50 -16.69 31.36
N VAL A 907 13.42 -17.35 31.80
CA VAL A 907 13.47 -18.47 32.76
C VAL A 907 13.99 -19.75 32.08
N SER A 908 13.66 -19.94 30.80
CA SER A 908 14.24 -20.97 29.93
C SER A 908 14.11 -20.54 28.46
N SER A 909 14.64 -21.33 27.53
CA SER A 909 14.46 -21.10 26.08
C SER A 909 12.99 -21.10 25.61
N THR A 910 12.06 -21.48 26.48
CA THR A 910 10.62 -21.66 26.21
C THR A 910 9.72 -20.91 27.19
N ARG A 911 10.29 -20.19 28.15
CA ARG A 911 9.55 -19.52 29.23
C ARG A 911 10.17 -18.19 29.56
N GLU A 912 9.34 -17.16 29.51
CA GLU A 912 9.69 -15.79 29.89
C GLU A 912 8.74 -15.32 31.00
N ALA A 913 9.30 -14.66 32.00
CA ALA A 913 8.55 -13.93 33.00
C ALA A 913 8.76 -12.44 32.74
N LYS A 914 7.68 -11.67 32.68
CA LYS A 914 7.71 -10.23 32.44
C LYS A 914 7.02 -9.50 33.58
N LEU A 915 7.62 -8.42 34.04
CA LEU A 915 7.04 -7.46 34.97
C LEU A 915 7.00 -6.10 34.27
N ASP A 916 5.81 -5.56 34.08
CA ASP A 916 5.61 -4.17 33.63
C ASP A 916 5.04 -3.38 34.81
N LEU A 917 5.70 -2.30 35.18
CA LEU A 917 5.24 -1.33 36.18
C LEU A 917 4.96 0.00 35.50
N ASN A 918 3.80 0.58 35.74
CA ASN A 918 3.41 1.90 35.26
C ASN A 918 3.02 2.76 36.46
N LEU A 919 3.58 3.96 36.55
CA LEU A 919 3.18 4.99 37.49
C LEU A 919 2.77 6.22 36.67
N ASN A 920 1.50 6.56 36.71
CA ASN A 920 0.99 7.79 36.10
C ASN A 920 0.62 8.78 37.21
N THR A 921 1.06 10.02 37.09
CA THR A 921 0.82 11.09 38.06
C THR A 921 0.41 12.36 37.32
N ASN A 922 -0.75 12.90 37.69
CA ASN A 922 -1.31 14.12 37.12
C ASN A 922 -1.42 15.20 38.19
N PHE A 923 -0.82 16.36 37.90
CA PHE A 923 -1.04 17.59 38.64
C PHE A 923 -2.05 18.44 37.87
N VAL A 924 -3.21 18.65 38.47
CA VAL A 924 -4.33 19.37 37.87
C VAL A 924 -4.51 20.68 38.58
N TRP A 925 -4.62 21.75 37.82
CA TRP A 925 -4.89 23.11 38.29
C TRP A 925 -6.17 23.63 37.65
N HIS A 926 -7.05 24.24 38.43
CA HIS A 926 -8.22 25.01 37.97
C HIS A 926 -8.13 26.40 38.59
N ASP A 927 -8.40 27.45 37.81
CA ASP A 927 -8.38 28.82 38.31
C ASP A 927 -9.50 29.12 39.30
N LYS A 928 -10.67 28.49 39.12
CA LYS A 928 -11.81 28.58 40.03
C LYS A 928 -12.73 27.34 40.01
N ASP A 929 -13.56 27.21 41.06
CA ASP A 929 -14.66 26.26 41.15
C ASP A 929 -16.02 26.98 41.12
N ARG A 930 -17.12 26.22 41.23
CA ARG A 930 -18.51 26.73 41.22
C ARG A 930 -18.90 27.45 42.52
N GLU A 931 -18.14 27.28 43.59
CA GLU A 931 -18.37 27.97 44.86
C GLU A 931 -17.58 29.29 44.96
N GLY A 932 -16.75 29.59 43.95
CA GLY A 932 -15.97 30.83 43.85
C GLY A 932 -14.58 30.75 44.47
N ASN A 933 -14.14 29.59 44.95
CA ASN A 933 -12.76 29.39 45.39
C ASN A 933 -11.81 29.52 44.19
N ARG A 934 -10.58 29.99 44.43
CA ARG A 934 -9.58 30.21 43.37
C ARG A 934 -8.37 29.31 43.53
N HIS A 935 -7.74 28.98 42.41
CA HIS A 935 -6.52 28.16 42.32
C HIS A 935 -6.64 26.78 43.00
N ILE A 936 -7.59 25.96 42.54
CA ILE A 936 -7.73 24.59 42.99
C ILE A 936 -6.62 23.73 42.40
N PHE A 937 -5.85 23.05 43.25
CA PHE A 937 -4.81 22.11 42.85
C PHE A 937 -5.17 20.70 43.30
N ARG A 938 -5.13 19.74 42.38
CA ARG A 938 -5.36 18.33 42.65
C ARG A 938 -4.17 17.51 42.16
N ARG A 939 -3.75 16.52 42.95
CA ARG A 939 -2.73 15.55 42.56
C ARG A 939 -3.37 14.18 42.55
N VAL A 940 -3.33 13.54 41.39
CA VAL A 940 -3.88 12.19 41.20
C VAL A 940 -2.76 11.30 40.69
N TYR A 941 -2.69 10.09 41.21
CA TYR A 941 -1.74 9.11 40.72
C TYR A 941 -2.44 7.75 40.58
N ASP A 942 -1.99 6.97 39.62
CA ASP A 942 -2.36 5.58 39.46
C ASP A 942 -1.12 4.72 39.26
N ILE A 943 -1.17 3.52 39.82
CA ILE A 943 -0.12 2.52 39.73
C ILE A 943 -0.72 1.29 39.09
N GLN A 944 -0.07 0.80 38.04
CA GLN A 944 -0.41 -0.45 37.39
C GLN A 944 0.80 -1.38 37.42
N ALA A 945 0.57 -2.62 37.87
CA ALA A 945 1.57 -3.67 37.84
C ALA A 945 1.03 -4.87 37.06
N ASP A 946 1.68 -5.21 35.96
CA ASP A 946 1.37 -6.39 35.14
C ASP A 946 2.49 -7.44 35.29
N VAL A 947 2.13 -8.60 35.83
CA VAL A 947 3.01 -9.77 35.90
C VAL A 947 2.56 -10.78 34.86
N SER A 948 3.41 -11.08 33.89
CA SER A 948 3.12 -12.02 32.81
C SER A 948 4.05 -13.23 32.84
N ASN A 949 3.48 -14.41 32.61
CA ASN A 949 4.20 -15.65 32.36
C ASN A 949 3.88 -16.09 30.94
N ILE A 950 4.89 -16.04 30.08
CA ILE A 950 4.82 -16.40 28.66
C ILE A 950 5.51 -17.75 28.52
N LEU A 951 4.72 -18.79 28.29
CA LEU A 951 5.20 -20.15 28.03
C LEU A 951 4.94 -20.49 26.57
N PHE A 952 5.94 -20.95 25.83
CA PHE A 952 5.71 -21.52 24.51
C PHE A 952 6.47 -22.83 24.33
N ARG A 953 5.88 -23.79 23.62
CA ARG A 953 6.55 -25.05 23.27
C ARG A 953 6.33 -25.38 21.81
N ILE A 954 7.37 -25.88 21.17
CA ILE A 954 7.33 -26.36 19.79
C ILE A 954 7.31 -27.89 19.81
N TYR A 955 6.25 -28.47 19.26
CA TYR A 955 6.05 -29.91 19.11
C TYR A 955 6.35 -30.32 17.67
N ASP A 956 6.95 -31.50 17.50
CA ASP A 956 6.96 -32.19 16.21
C ASP A 956 5.59 -32.82 15.97
N ILE A 957 4.93 -32.42 14.89
CA ILE A 957 3.63 -32.96 14.49
C ILE A 957 3.67 -33.50 13.06
N SER A 958 4.84 -33.98 12.64
CA SER A 958 5.05 -34.53 11.29
C SER A 958 4.16 -35.76 11.00
N PHE A 959 3.51 -36.34 12.02
CA PHE A 959 2.47 -37.37 11.86
C PHE A 959 1.18 -36.84 11.19
N ILE A 960 0.95 -35.52 11.20
CA ILE A 960 -0.16 -34.87 10.49
C ILE A 960 0.31 -34.50 9.08
N PRO A 961 -0.28 -35.07 8.02
CA PRO A 961 0.13 -34.79 6.64
C PRO A 961 0.13 -33.29 6.33
N GLY A 962 1.28 -32.77 5.90
CA GLY A 962 1.45 -31.36 5.49
C GLY A 962 1.81 -30.38 6.62
N ALA A 963 1.77 -30.80 7.89
CA ALA A 963 2.26 -30.02 9.02
C ALA A 963 3.64 -30.55 9.47
N ARG A 964 4.53 -29.64 9.90
CA ARG A 964 5.91 -29.99 10.32
C ARG A 964 6.13 -29.72 11.81
N ARG A 965 5.74 -28.54 12.27
CA ARG A 965 5.91 -28.10 13.66
C ARG A 965 4.62 -27.45 14.14
N MET A 966 4.30 -27.65 15.41
CA MET A 966 3.22 -26.94 16.10
C MET A 966 3.83 -26.12 17.23
N ARG A 967 3.56 -24.81 17.27
CA ARG A 967 3.86 -23.96 18.41
C ARG A 967 2.60 -23.80 19.23
N HIS A 968 2.66 -24.17 20.50
CA HIS A 968 1.64 -23.83 21.49
C HIS A 968 2.22 -22.76 22.40
N GLN A 969 1.54 -21.62 22.50
CA GLN A 969 1.92 -20.52 23.39
C GLN A 969 0.78 -20.25 24.36
N MET A 970 1.12 -20.06 25.63
CA MET A 970 0.24 -19.66 26.71
C MET A 970 0.81 -18.41 27.37
N ASN A 971 0.01 -17.35 27.47
CA ASN A 971 0.35 -16.13 28.18
C ASN A 971 -0.66 -15.99 29.32
N SER A 972 -0.15 -15.99 30.55
CA SER A 972 -0.93 -15.76 31.75
C SER A 972 -0.48 -14.44 32.36
N THR A 973 -1.37 -13.46 32.45
CA THR A 973 -1.06 -12.13 32.96
C THR A 973 -1.98 -11.79 34.12
N VAL A 974 -1.38 -11.38 35.24
CA VAL A 974 -2.09 -10.79 36.38
C VAL A 974 -1.77 -9.31 36.38
N SER A 975 -2.80 -8.48 36.35
CA SER A 975 -2.69 -7.01 36.41
C SER A 975 -3.33 -6.52 37.68
N ALA A 976 -2.62 -5.74 38.46
CA ALA A 976 -3.16 -5.00 39.59
C ALA A 976 -3.14 -3.51 39.26
N SER A 977 -4.29 -2.85 39.42
CA SER A 977 -4.43 -1.41 39.22
C SER A 977 -4.89 -0.76 40.52
N TYR A 978 -4.20 0.30 40.93
CA TYR A 978 -4.50 1.08 42.12
C TYR A 978 -4.50 2.57 41.82
N ALA A 979 -5.62 3.22 42.04
CA ALA A 979 -5.80 4.66 42.09
C ALA A 979 -6.67 4.97 43.33
N PRO A 980 -6.22 5.81 44.26
CA PRO A 980 -6.98 6.14 45.45
C PRO A 980 -8.28 6.88 45.11
N ALA A 981 -9.25 6.84 46.03
CA ALA A 981 -10.43 7.67 45.91
C ALA A 981 -9.99 9.15 45.97
N VAL A 982 -10.35 9.91 44.93
CA VAL A 982 -10.20 11.36 44.90
C VAL A 982 -11.54 11.93 45.32
N ASP A 983 -11.55 12.91 46.21
CA ASP A 983 -12.77 13.60 46.62
C ASP A 983 -13.51 14.09 45.37
N ARG A 984 -14.74 13.60 45.20
CA ARG A 984 -15.65 14.06 44.15
C ARG A 984 -16.20 15.39 44.59
N GLU A 985 -15.40 16.41 44.36
CA GLU A 985 -15.81 17.81 44.47
C GLU A 985 -16.85 18.09 43.36
N ASP A 986 -18.13 17.86 43.66
CA ASP A 986 -19.27 18.17 42.78
C ASP A 986 -19.35 19.68 42.44
N ASN A 987 -18.60 20.51 43.17
CA ASN A 987 -18.43 21.94 42.96
C ASN A 987 -17.42 22.28 41.84
N LEU A 988 -16.69 21.34 41.25
CA LEU A 988 -15.82 21.65 40.10
C LEU A 988 -16.61 21.77 38.80
N TYR A 989 -16.18 22.68 37.93
CA TYR A 989 -16.71 22.78 36.58
C TYR A 989 -16.28 21.56 35.74
N PRO A 990 -17.21 20.86 35.05
CA PRO A 990 -16.90 19.63 34.34
C PRO A 990 -16.35 19.82 32.94
N PHE A 991 -15.41 20.76 32.81
CA PHE A 991 -14.76 21.11 31.56
C PHE A 991 -13.25 20.95 31.67
N GLY A 992 -12.61 20.65 30.55
CA GLY A 992 -11.17 20.47 30.48
C GLY A 992 -10.69 19.01 30.56
N PRO A 993 -9.37 18.78 30.60
CA PRO A 993 -8.77 17.46 30.34
C PRO A 993 -8.88 16.48 31.51
N SER A 994 -9.35 16.92 32.68
CA SER A 994 -9.15 16.21 33.95
C SER A 994 -10.18 16.55 35.03
N THR A 995 -11.46 16.63 34.68
CA THR A 995 -12.49 16.88 35.70
C THR A 995 -12.74 15.66 36.58
N TYR A 996 -12.91 14.48 35.97
CA TYR A 996 -13.33 13.27 36.67
C TYR A 996 -12.19 12.29 36.82
N PHE A 997 -11.78 12.05 38.07
CA PHE A 997 -10.92 10.94 38.43
C PHE A 997 -11.73 9.90 39.18
N TYR A 998 -11.54 8.64 38.82
CA TYR A 998 -12.24 7.53 39.44
C TYR A 998 -11.26 6.73 40.27
N GLU A 999 -11.71 6.32 41.44
CA GLU A 999 -11.04 5.29 42.21
C GLU A 999 -10.89 4.02 41.35
N ALA A 1000 -9.73 3.38 41.40
CA ALA A 1000 -9.48 2.10 40.76
C ALA A 1000 -8.79 1.18 41.77
N LYS A 1001 -9.42 0.06 42.11
CA LYS A 1001 -8.82 -0.97 42.96
C LYS A 1001 -9.18 -2.31 42.34
N ASP A 1002 -8.53 -2.69 41.25
CA ASP A 1002 -8.92 -3.90 40.52
C ASP A 1002 -7.78 -4.88 40.26
N LEU A 1003 -8.15 -6.15 40.28
CA LEU A 1003 -7.28 -7.27 39.93
C LEU A 1003 -7.85 -7.93 38.68
N THR A 1004 -7.08 -7.90 37.59
CA THR A 1004 -7.44 -8.52 36.33
C THR A 1004 -6.54 -9.72 36.06
N TYR A 1005 -7.12 -10.88 35.77
CA TYR A 1005 -6.42 -12.03 35.22
C TYR A 1005 -6.77 -12.18 33.74
N ARG A 1006 -5.76 -12.23 32.89
CA ARG A 1006 -5.88 -12.51 31.46
C ARG A 1006 -5.18 -13.82 31.14
N PHE A 1007 -5.84 -14.67 30.39
CA PHE A 1007 -5.25 -15.89 29.87
C PHE A 1007 -5.46 -15.96 28.37
N ASP A 1008 -4.36 -16.03 27.64
CA ASP A 1008 -4.31 -16.14 26.19
C ASP A 1008 -3.57 -17.42 25.84
N THR A 1009 -4.18 -18.32 25.08
CA THR A 1009 -3.50 -19.48 24.51
C THR A 1009 -3.70 -19.51 23.01
N SER A 1010 -2.62 -19.73 22.27
CA SER A 1010 -2.64 -19.85 20.82
C SER A 1010 -1.92 -21.09 20.34
N ILE A 1011 -2.49 -21.74 19.33
CA ILE A 1011 -1.86 -22.86 18.63
C ILE A 1011 -1.58 -22.42 17.20
N GLU A 1012 -0.33 -22.55 16.80
CA GLU A 1012 0.15 -22.20 15.46
C GLU A 1012 0.85 -23.39 14.84
N ILE A 1013 0.70 -23.58 13.53
CA ILE A 1013 1.32 -24.69 12.79
C ILE A 1013 2.18 -24.16 11.65
N LYS A 1014 3.33 -24.77 11.43
CA LYS A 1014 4.17 -24.53 10.26
C LYS A 1014 3.94 -25.63 9.23
N THR A 1015 3.52 -25.26 8.02
CA THR A 1015 3.29 -26.19 6.91
C THR A 1015 4.50 -26.23 5.97
N LYS A 1016 4.58 -27.25 5.09
CA LYS A 1016 5.69 -27.34 4.11
C LYS A 1016 5.67 -26.22 3.06
N LYS A 1017 4.49 -25.64 2.77
CA LYS A 1017 4.29 -24.64 1.70
C LYS A 1017 4.42 -23.18 2.18
N ASN A 1018 4.15 -22.91 3.46
CA ASN A 1018 4.13 -21.54 3.97
C ASN A 1018 5.40 -21.23 4.78
N LYS A 1019 6.03 -20.09 4.48
CA LYS A 1019 7.19 -19.61 5.25
C LYS A 1019 6.79 -19.14 6.65
N THR A 1020 5.57 -18.63 6.82
CA THR A 1020 5.02 -18.11 8.07
C THR A 1020 4.18 -19.15 8.84
N PRO A 1021 4.19 -19.12 10.18
CA PRO A 1021 3.33 -19.98 10.99
C PRO A 1021 1.85 -19.57 10.84
N LEU A 1022 0.97 -20.56 10.73
CA LEU A 1022 -0.48 -20.37 10.63
C LEU A 1022 -1.11 -20.54 12.02
N ARG A 1023 -1.73 -19.50 12.55
CA ARG A 1023 -2.53 -19.60 13.78
C ARG A 1023 -3.86 -20.31 13.49
N ILE A 1024 -4.06 -21.47 14.11
CA ILE A 1024 -5.25 -22.32 13.90
C ILE A 1024 -6.28 -22.17 15.01
N LEU A 1025 -5.84 -21.81 16.22
CA LEU A 1025 -6.68 -21.61 17.39
C LEU A 1025 -6.11 -20.48 18.23
N GLN A 1026 -6.99 -19.63 18.72
CA GLN A 1026 -6.70 -18.67 19.79
C GLN A 1026 -7.86 -18.68 20.77
N PHE A 1027 -7.55 -18.82 22.04
CA PHE A 1027 -8.49 -18.64 23.14
C PHE A 1027 -7.99 -17.51 24.02
N ARG A 1028 -8.85 -16.55 24.32
CA ARG A 1028 -8.59 -15.44 25.24
C ARG A 1028 -9.71 -15.40 26.25
N THR A 1029 -9.37 -15.26 27.53
CA THR A 1029 -10.35 -15.00 28.58
C THR A 1029 -9.84 -13.92 29.53
N ARG A 1030 -10.77 -13.10 30.03
CA ARG A 1030 -10.49 -12.06 31.02
C ARG A 1030 -11.42 -12.21 32.22
N LEU A 1031 -10.82 -12.17 33.40
CA LEU A 1031 -11.49 -12.10 34.70
C LEU A 1031 -11.05 -10.79 35.34
N ARG A 1032 -11.98 -9.96 35.82
CA ARG A 1032 -11.67 -8.73 36.56
C ARG A 1032 -12.51 -8.69 37.83
N ALA A 1033 -11.86 -8.42 38.94
CA ALA A 1033 -12.47 -8.18 40.24
C ALA A 1033 -12.22 -6.73 40.63
N ASP A 1034 -13.30 -6.01 40.95
CA ASP A 1034 -13.28 -4.62 41.37
C ASP A 1034 -13.48 -4.56 42.89
N TYR A 1035 -12.63 -3.80 43.57
CA TYR A 1035 -12.58 -3.63 45.02
C TYR A 1035 -12.73 -2.15 45.43
N THR A 1036 -13.21 -1.30 44.52
CA THR A 1036 -13.57 0.09 44.86
C THR A 1036 -14.70 0.12 45.88
N ASP A 1037 -14.69 1.15 46.73
CA ASP A 1037 -15.74 1.34 47.74
C ASP A 1037 -17.02 1.90 47.08
N TYR A 1038 -16.85 2.60 45.94
CA TYR A 1038 -17.94 3.09 45.12
C TYR A 1038 -18.21 2.14 43.95
N ALA A 1039 -19.37 1.48 43.96
CA ALA A 1039 -19.81 0.65 42.85
C ALA A 1039 -20.34 1.51 41.69
N ALA A 1040 -19.58 1.62 40.61
CA ALA A 1040 -20.02 2.35 39.41
C ALA A 1040 -21.27 1.73 38.74
N GLU A 1041 -21.57 0.45 39.00
CA GLU A 1041 -22.76 -0.24 38.46
C GLU A 1041 -23.21 -1.41 39.38
N TRP A 1042 -24.39 -1.29 40.01
CA TRP A 1042 -25.13 -2.40 40.67
C TRP A 1042 -24.39 -3.17 41.78
N ASN A 1043 -23.37 -2.59 42.42
CA ASN A 1043 -22.62 -3.23 43.50
C ASN A 1043 -21.97 -4.58 43.12
N ARG A 1044 -21.61 -4.75 41.84
CA ARG A 1044 -20.97 -5.98 41.34
C ARG A 1044 -19.49 -6.02 41.71
N LYS A 1045 -19.04 -7.13 42.32
CA LYS A 1045 -17.62 -7.34 42.65
C LYS A 1045 -16.80 -7.83 41.47
N TYR A 1046 -17.41 -8.55 40.53
CA TYR A 1046 -16.71 -9.11 39.38
C TYR A 1046 -17.32 -8.57 38.09
N ASP A 1047 -16.50 -8.27 37.09
CA ASP A 1047 -17.01 -7.97 35.76
C ASP A 1047 -17.45 -9.25 35.02
N PHE A 1048 -18.19 -9.08 33.93
CA PHE A 1048 -18.55 -10.20 33.07
C PHE A 1048 -17.30 -10.93 32.55
N ILE A 1049 -17.29 -12.25 32.67
CA ILE A 1049 -16.23 -13.08 32.09
C ILE A 1049 -16.49 -13.16 30.59
N GLU A 1050 -15.60 -12.56 29.80
CA GLU A 1050 -15.62 -12.65 28.35
C GLU A 1050 -14.55 -13.63 27.87
N SER A 1051 -14.98 -14.65 27.12
CA SER A 1051 -14.08 -15.63 26.53
C SER A 1051 -14.27 -15.66 25.02
N ASP A 1052 -13.19 -15.38 24.30
CA ASP A 1052 -13.10 -15.35 22.85
C ASP A 1052 -12.36 -16.60 22.36
N ILE A 1053 -12.92 -17.27 21.37
CA ILE A 1053 -12.32 -18.38 20.64
C ILE A 1053 -12.29 -17.99 19.15
N THR A 1054 -11.11 -17.97 18.56
CA THR A 1054 -10.94 -17.82 17.11
C THR A 1054 -10.30 -19.08 16.56
N MET A 1055 -10.86 -19.64 15.49
CA MET A 1055 -10.35 -20.83 14.83
C MET A 1055 -10.21 -20.61 13.34
N THR A 1056 -9.07 -21.00 12.78
CA THR A 1056 -8.76 -20.91 11.36
C THR A 1056 -8.25 -22.28 10.88
N PRO A 1057 -9.13 -23.30 10.83
CA PRO A 1057 -8.71 -24.70 10.81
C PRO A 1057 -8.20 -25.18 9.45
N LEU A 1058 -8.36 -24.39 8.38
CA LEU A 1058 -7.90 -24.74 7.03
C LEU A 1058 -6.60 -24.00 6.70
N ALA A 1059 -5.62 -24.69 6.10
CA ALA A 1059 -4.34 -24.10 5.71
C ALA A 1059 -4.47 -22.96 4.67
N LYS A 1060 -5.55 -22.94 3.89
CA LYS A 1060 -5.89 -21.86 2.95
C LYS A 1060 -6.48 -20.61 3.63
N GLN A 1061 -6.70 -20.65 4.96
CA GLN A 1061 -7.30 -19.58 5.77
C GLN A 1061 -8.67 -19.09 5.28
N ASN A 1062 -9.34 -19.91 4.48
CA ASN A 1062 -10.60 -19.56 3.86
C ASN A 1062 -11.81 -19.91 4.74
N MET A 1063 -11.61 -20.56 5.89
CA MET A 1063 -12.61 -20.72 6.93
C MET A 1063 -12.14 -20.02 8.21
N ASN A 1064 -13.00 -19.17 8.77
CA ASN A 1064 -12.79 -18.48 10.04
C ASN A 1064 -14.01 -18.67 10.94
N ILE A 1065 -13.79 -19.13 12.16
CA ILE A 1065 -14.82 -19.33 13.18
C ILE A 1065 -14.45 -18.45 14.37
N MET A 1066 -15.38 -17.58 14.78
CA MET A 1066 -15.22 -16.72 15.95
C MET A 1066 -16.37 -16.99 16.91
N ILE A 1067 -16.07 -17.26 18.17
CA ILE A 1067 -17.05 -17.49 19.23
C ILE A 1067 -16.70 -16.58 20.40
N ARG A 1068 -17.65 -15.82 20.90
CA ARG A 1068 -17.57 -15.08 22.16
C ARG A 1068 -18.65 -15.59 23.10
N THR A 1069 -18.27 -15.99 24.30
CA THR A 1069 -19.22 -16.28 25.37
C THR A 1069 -19.03 -15.28 26.50
N THR A 1070 -20.14 -14.84 27.09
CA THR A 1070 -20.15 -13.89 28.21
C THR A 1070 -20.89 -14.51 29.37
N HIS A 1071 -20.24 -14.63 30.52
CA HIS A 1071 -20.84 -15.13 31.74
C HIS A 1071 -20.86 -14.05 32.82
N ASN A 1072 -21.94 -13.98 33.58
CA ASN A 1072 -22.04 -13.17 34.79
C ASN A 1072 -21.60 -14.00 35.99
N PRO A 1073 -20.40 -13.78 36.55
CA PRO A 1073 -19.92 -14.49 37.73
C PRO A 1073 -20.63 -14.06 39.01
N ASN A 1074 -21.29 -12.89 39.02
CA ASN A 1074 -22.05 -12.40 40.16
C ASN A 1074 -23.35 -13.19 40.34
N GLU A 1075 -23.94 -13.04 41.52
CA GLU A 1075 -25.20 -13.67 41.87
C GLU A 1075 -26.37 -13.01 41.13
N SER A 1076 -27.18 -13.82 40.45
CA SER A 1076 -28.36 -13.34 39.73
C SER A 1076 -29.47 -12.93 40.70
N GLU A 1077 -29.99 -11.72 40.55
CA GLU A 1077 -31.08 -11.20 41.40
C GLU A 1077 -32.36 -12.05 41.33
N LEU A 1078 -32.63 -12.69 40.18
CA LEU A 1078 -33.87 -13.42 39.91
C LEU A 1078 -33.94 -14.83 40.53
N ASP A 1079 -32.80 -15.51 40.67
CA ASP A 1079 -32.75 -16.93 41.07
C ASP A 1079 -31.51 -17.31 41.87
N LYS A 1080 -30.70 -16.32 42.28
CA LYS A 1080 -29.52 -16.47 43.14
C LYS A 1080 -28.42 -17.40 42.60
N LYS A 1081 -28.46 -17.75 41.31
CA LYS A 1081 -27.41 -18.55 40.66
C LYS A 1081 -26.26 -17.67 40.16
N ARG A 1082 -25.03 -18.20 40.21
CA ARG A 1082 -23.81 -17.55 39.69
C ARG A 1082 -23.40 -18.13 38.33
N PHE A 1083 -22.47 -17.46 37.64
CA PHE A 1083 -21.91 -17.87 36.34
C PHE A 1083 -22.95 -18.05 35.22
N LYS A 1084 -24.00 -17.23 35.22
CA LYS A 1084 -25.01 -17.30 34.15
C LYS A 1084 -24.45 -16.83 32.82
N GLN A 1085 -24.66 -17.61 31.78
CA GLN A 1085 -24.39 -17.13 30.42
C GLN A 1085 -25.37 -16.02 30.04
N VAL A 1086 -24.86 -14.80 29.91
CA VAL A 1086 -25.61 -13.58 29.56
C VAL A 1086 -25.31 -13.11 28.14
N GLY A 1087 -24.37 -13.74 27.46
CA GLY A 1087 -24.07 -13.45 26.06
C GLY A 1087 -23.49 -14.65 25.33
N PHE A 1088 -23.83 -14.77 24.06
CA PHE A 1088 -23.25 -15.74 23.14
C PHE A 1088 -23.22 -15.14 21.76
N ARG A 1089 -22.04 -15.02 21.16
CA ARG A 1089 -21.88 -14.66 19.77
C ARG A 1089 -21.08 -15.74 19.08
N SER A 1090 -21.53 -16.18 17.91
CA SER A 1090 -20.75 -17.04 17.03
C SER A 1090 -20.82 -16.49 15.62
N ASN A 1091 -19.72 -16.54 14.88
CA ASN A 1091 -19.68 -16.22 13.46
C ASN A 1091 -18.83 -17.26 12.75
N ILE A 1092 -19.36 -17.84 11.69
CA ILE A 1092 -18.65 -18.80 10.84
C ILE A 1092 -18.62 -18.22 9.44
N ASN A 1093 -17.43 -17.92 8.94
CA ASN A 1093 -17.20 -17.45 7.58
C ASN A 1093 -16.45 -18.52 6.79
N TYR A 1094 -16.92 -18.82 5.60
CA TYR A 1094 -16.24 -19.72 4.68
C TYR A 1094 -16.26 -19.16 3.26
N ARG A 1095 -15.06 -19.00 2.70
CA ARG A 1095 -14.80 -18.41 1.39
C ARG A 1095 -14.25 -19.46 0.44
N GLN A 1096 -14.78 -19.46 -0.77
CA GLN A 1096 -14.31 -20.21 -1.91
C GLN A 1096 -14.26 -19.25 -3.11
N GLU A 1097 -13.57 -19.65 -4.18
CA GLU A 1097 -13.43 -18.80 -5.37
C GLU A 1097 -14.80 -18.39 -5.96
N LYS A 1098 -15.76 -19.32 -5.96
CA LYS A 1098 -17.10 -19.12 -6.54
C LYS A 1098 -18.17 -18.75 -5.52
N TRP A 1099 -17.90 -18.80 -4.22
CA TRP A 1099 -18.91 -18.47 -3.22
C TRP A 1099 -18.33 -18.12 -1.86
N ASP A 1100 -19.06 -17.27 -1.15
CA ASP A 1100 -18.80 -16.90 0.23
C ASP A 1100 -20.04 -17.19 1.07
N PHE A 1101 -19.84 -17.72 2.26
CA PHE A 1101 -20.90 -18.03 3.21
C PHE A 1101 -20.54 -17.46 4.58
N SER A 1102 -21.52 -16.88 5.25
CA SER A 1102 -21.40 -16.36 6.61
C SER A 1102 -22.66 -16.68 7.41
N ILE A 1103 -22.49 -17.25 8.59
CA ILE A 1103 -23.58 -17.42 9.56
C ILE A 1103 -23.16 -16.92 10.94
N GLY A 1104 -23.96 -15.99 11.44
CA GLY A 1104 -23.81 -15.35 12.74
C GLY A 1104 -24.96 -15.69 13.68
N ASN A 1105 -24.66 -15.86 14.96
CA ASN A 1105 -25.64 -15.85 16.05
C ASN A 1105 -25.16 -14.82 17.06
N SER A 1106 -26.04 -13.95 17.54
CA SER A 1106 -25.75 -13.00 18.60
C SER A 1106 -26.91 -12.97 19.59
N PHE A 1107 -26.68 -13.55 20.76
CA PHE A 1107 -27.52 -13.48 21.95
C PHE A 1107 -26.88 -12.55 22.99
N SER A 1108 -27.68 -11.67 23.57
CA SER A 1108 -27.29 -10.81 24.69
C SER A 1108 -28.46 -10.62 25.65
N LYS A 1109 -28.19 -10.79 26.94
CA LYS A 1109 -29.07 -10.54 28.08
C LYS A 1109 -28.28 -9.81 29.17
N ARG A 1110 -27.55 -8.76 28.78
CA ARG A 1110 -26.80 -7.89 29.71
C ARG A 1110 -27.70 -6.84 30.38
N THR A 1111 -28.80 -6.46 29.73
CA THR A 1111 -29.83 -5.56 30.27
C THR A 1111 -31.10 -6.35 30.61
N SER A 1112 -32.13 -5.66 31.11
CA SER A 1112 -33.45 -6.26 31.43
C SER A 1112 -34.14 -6.95 30.23
N ARG A 1113 -33.78 -6.57 29.00
CA ARG A 1113 -34.33 -7.15 27.77
C ARG A 1113 -33.31 -8.09 27.11
N ALA A 1114 -33.72 -9.32 26.84
CA ALA A 1114 -32.93 -10.22 26.01
C ALA A 1114 -33.03 -9.77 24.54
N SER A 1115 -31.96 -10.03 23.78
CA SER A 1115 -31.93 -9.93 22.32
C SER A 1115 -31.26 -11.19 21.76
N ARG A 1116 -31.79 -11.72 20.66
CA ARG A 1116 -31.16 -12.83 19.94
C ARG A 1116 -31.42 -12.71 18.45
N ARG A 1117 -30.35 -12.55 17.68
CA ARG A 1117 -30.40 -12.46 16.22
C ARG A 1117 -29.56 -13.57 15.59
N ILE A 1118 -30.04 -14.11 14.49
CA ILE A 1118 -29.31 -15.03 13.62
C ILE A 1118 -29.18 -14.36 12.27
N ASN A 1119 -27.94 -14.14 11.85
CA ASN A 1119 -27.60 -13.48 10.60
C ASN A 1119 -27.09 -14.55 9.63
N PHE A 1120 -27.52 -14.49 8.39
CA PHE A 1120 -27.09 -15.37 7.32
C PHE A 1120 -26.72 -14.51 6.11
N SER A 1121 -25.58 -14.80 5.50
CA SER A 1121 -25.18 -14.22 4.22
C SER A 1121 -24.59 -15.31 3.34
N PHE A 1122 -24.99 -15.31 2.07
CA PHE A 1122 -24.46 -16.22 1.07
C PHE A 1122 -24.31 -15.47 -0.23
N GLN A 1123 -23.11 -15.51 -0.78
CA GLN A 1123 -22.76 -14.87 -2.03
C GLN A 1123 -22.25 -15.92 -2.99
N PHE A 1124 -22.80 -15.97 -4.20
CA PHE A 1124 -22.50 -16.99 -5.19
C PHE A 1124 -22.15 -16.33 -6.52
N ARG A 1125 -20.96 -16.64 -7.02
CA ARG A 1125 -20.37 -16.15 -8.27
C ARG A 1125 -20.00 -17.35 -9.15
N PRO A 1126 -20.96 -17.96 -9.86
CA PRO A 1126 -20.68 -19.11 -10.70
C PRO A 1126 -19.64 -18.82 -11.80
N ASN A 1127 -19.56 -17.57 -12.24
CA ASN A 1127 -18.59 -17.03 -13.21
C ASN A 1127 -18.41 -15.51 -13.00
N SER A 1128 -17.54 -14.86 -13.79
CA SER A 1128 -17.28 -13.41 -13.73
C SER A 1128 -18.46 -12.52 -14.14
N LEU A 1129 -19.52 -13.11 -14.70
CA LEU A 1129 -20.66 -12.38 -15.27
C LEU A 1129 -21.88 -12.35 -14.35
N ILE A 1130 -21.97 -13.25 -13.36
CA ILE A 1130 -23.15 -13.41 -12.50
C ILE A 1130 -22.72 -13.44 -11.05
N GLU A 1131 -23.41 -12.66 -10.22
CA GLU A 1131 -23.23 -12.60 -8.77
C GLU A 1131 -24.61 -12.60 -8.09
N ILE A 1132 -24.82 -13.50 -7.13
CA ILE A 1132 -26.05 -13.62 -6.36
C ILE A 1132 -25.71 -13.41 -4.89
N ASP A 1133 -26.28 -12.38 -4.28
CA ASP A 1133 -26.13 -12.07 -2.87
C ASP A 1133 -27.44 -12.34 -2.13
N LEU A 1134 -27.41 -13.21 -1.13
CA LEU A 1134 -28.50 -13.51 -0.23
C LEU A 1134 -28.13 -13.06 1.18
N GLY A 1135 -29.08 -12.46 1.88
CA GLY A 1135 -28.93 -12.04 3.27
C GLY A 1135 -30.22 -12.23 4.04
N ALA A 1136 -30.13 -12.67 5.29
CA ALA A 1136 -31.29 -12.76 6.18
C ALA A 1136 -30.89 -12.52 7.63
N ASP A 1137 -31.66 -11.68 8.32
CA ASP A 1137 -31.55 -11.45 9.75
C ASP A 1137 -32.84 -11.91 10.43
N TYR A 1138 -32.74 -12.99 11.19
CA TYR A 1138 -33.85 -13.56 11.95
C TYR A 1138 -33.78 -13.10 13.40
N ASP A 1139 -34.83 -12.42 13.88
CA ASP A 1139 -34.99 -12.11 15.29
C ASP A 1139 -35.69 -13.28 15.99
N TRP A 1140 -34.94 -13.97 16.85
CA TRP A 1140 -35.41 -15.19 17.50
C TRP A 1140 -36.44 -14.92 18.60
N ILE A 1141 -36.46 -13.70 19.16
CA ILE A 1141 -37.38 -13.34 20.23
C ILE A 1141 -38.74 -12.97 19.64
N GLU A 1142 -38.73 -12.14 18.60
CA GLU A 1142 -39.94 -11.75 17.86
C GLU A 1142 -40.44 -12.85 16.92
N LYS A 1143 -39.63 -13.90 16.70
CA LYS A 1143 -39.90 -15.05 15.83
C LYS A 1143 -40.18 -14.67 14.38
N GLN A 1144 -39.54 -13.61 13.90
CA GLN A 1144 -39.73 -13.06 12.56
C GLN A 1144 -38.40 -12.65 11.95
N PHE A 1145 -38.34 -12.57 10.62
CA PHE A 1145 -37.21 -11.92 9.95
C PHE A 1145 -37.28 -10.42 10.17
N TYR A 1146 -36.23 -9.88 10.78
CA TYR A 1146 -36.00 -8.44 10.84
C TYR A 1146 -35.58 -7.91 9.47
N SER A 1147 -34.71 -8.62 8.75
CA SER A 1147 -34.34 -8.26 7.38
C SER A 1147 -34.20 -9.49 6.48
N GLN A 1148 -34.47 -9.32 5.19
CA GLN A 1148 -34.21 -10.29 4.14
C GLN A 1148 -33.76 -9.52 2.90
N ARG A 1149 -32.70 -9.99 2.25
CA ARG A 1149 -32.15 -9.38 1.05
C ARG A 1149 -31.83 -10.44 0.02
N MET A 1150 -32.13 -10.13 -1.23
CA MET A 1150 -31.65 -10.87 -2.38
C MET A 1150 -31.21 -9.86 -3.44
N THR A 1151 -29.96 -9.94 -3.90
CA THR A 1151 -29.45 -9.17 -5.03
C THR A 1151 -28.94 -10.14 -6.09
N LEU A 1152 -29.43 -10.01 -7.31
CA LEU A 1152 -28.88 -10.65 -8.50
C LEU A 1152 -28.18 -9.58 -9.32
N ARG A 1153 -26.92 -9.79 -9.63
CA ARG A 1153 -26.13 -8.94 -10.49
C ARG A 1153 -25.68 -9.72 -11.72
N ARG A 1154 -25.77 -9.08 -12.89
CA ARG A 1154 -25.26 -9.59 -14.15
C ARG A 1154 -24.40 -8.52 -14.82
N ASN A 1155 -23.10 -8.73 -14.85
CA ASN A 1155 -22.13 -7.85 -15.49
C ASN A 1155 -21.66 -8.45 -16.81
N LEU A 1156 -21.91 -7.77 -17.93
CA LEU A 1156 -21.48 -8.19 -19.26
C LEU A 1156 -20.41 -7.26 -19.86
N ASN A 1157 -19.67 -6.53 -19.01
CA ASN A 1157 -18.63 -5.53 -19.34
C ASN A 1157 -19.11 -4.29 -20.12
N VAL A 1158 -20.18 -4.40 -20.91
CA VAL A 1158 -20.81 -3.28 -21.64
C VAL A 1158 -22.01 -2.69 -20.88
N TRP A 1159 -22.63 -3.48 -20.00
CA TRP A 1159 -23.71 -3.09 -19.10
C TRP A 1159 -23.70 -3.99 -17.85
N ASP A 1160 -24.18 -3.44 -16.73
CA ASP A 1160 -24.28 -4.07 -15.42
C ASP A 1160 -25.72 -3.96 -14.92
N LEU A 1161 -26.41 -5.11 -14.87
CA LEU A 1161 -27.77 -5.25 -14.38
C LEU A 1161 -27.74 -5.67 -12.91
N ARG A 1162 -28.51 -4.97 -12.07
CA ARG A 1162 -28.69 -5.28 -10.64
C ARG A 1162 -30.17 -5.33 -10.30
N ILE A 1163 -30.66 -6.50 -9.93
CA ILE A 1163 -32.01 -6.69 -9.40
C ILE A 1163 -31.86 -6.93 -7.90
N SER A 1164 -32.49 -6.11 -7.05
CA SER A 1164 -32.45 -6.33 -5.60
C SER A 1164 -33.84 -6.28 -4.99
N TRP A 1165 -34.15 -7.26 -4.16
CA TRP A 1165 -35.28 -7.26 -3.25
C TRP A 1165 -34.78 -7.15 -1.82
N HIS A 1166 -35.43 -6.31 -1.03
CA HIS A 1166 -35.05 -6.07 0.36
C HIS A 1166 -36.30 -5.86 1.22
N ARG A 1167 -36.50 -6.71 2.23
CA ARG A 1167 -37.51 -6.53 3.28
C ARG A 1167 -36.80 -6.19 4.58
N VAL A 1168 -37.22 -5.16 5.29
CA VAL A 1168 -36.68 -4.77 6.60
C VAL A 1168 -37.77 -4.32 7.56
N GLY A 1169 -37.60 -4.56 8.85
CA GLY A 1169 -38.56 -4.22 9.90
C GLY A 1169 -39.35 -5.42 10.45
N ILE A 1170 -40.06 -5.18 11.55
CA ILE A 1170 -40.85 -6.18 12.29
C ILE A 1170 -42.33 -5.80 12.20
N LYS A 1171 -43.18 -6.79 11.91
CA LYS A 1171 -44.62 -6.54 11.80
C LYS A 1171 -45.22 -6.46 13.19
N ARG A 1172 -45.63 -5.26 13.62
CA ARG A 1172 -46.32 -5.00 14.89
C ARG A 1172 -47.70 -4.37 14.64
N ARG A 1173 -48.52 -4.27 15.68
CA ARG A 1173 -49.81 -3.55 15.58
C ARG A 1173 -49.55 -2.05 15.34
N PRO A 1174 -50.35 -1.37 14.51
CA PRO A 1174 -50.27 0.08 14.32
C PRO A 1174 -50.30 0.82 15.68
N PRO A 1175 -49.55 1.92 15.86
CA PRO A 1175 -48.70 2.60 14.88
C PRO A 1175 -47.26 2.02 14.76
N TYR A 1176 -46.92 0.95 15.46
CA TYR A 1176 -45.54 0.44 15.56
C TYR A 1176 -45.10 -0.47 14.40
N ASN A 1177 -45.90 -0.58 13.35
CA ASN A 1177 -45.54 -1.35 12.16
C ASN A 1177 -44.49 -0.60 11.36
N ASN A 1178 -43.30 -1.18 11.23
CA ASN A 1178 -42.18 -0.57 10.51
C ASN A 1178 -41.64 -1.47 9.38
N VAL A 1179 -42.45 -2.43 8.90
CA VAL A 1179 -42.05 -3.29 7.79
C VAL A 1179 -42.03 -2.49 6.50
N ARG A 1180 -40.88 -2.50 5.85
CA ARG A 1180 -40.64 -1.94 4.52
C ARG A 1180 -40.21 -3.05 3.58
N GLN A 1181 -40.71 -3.00 2.34
CA GLN A 1181 -40.29 -3.90 1.27
C GLN A 1181 -39.94 -3.09 0.05
N ASP A 1182 -38.73 -3.26 -0.43
CA ASP A 1182 -38.20 -2.60 -1.61
C ASP A 1182 -37.93 -3.64 -2.67
N PHE A 1183 -38.35 -3.36 -3.89
CA PHE A 1183 -37.91 -4.08 -5.07
C PHE A 1183 -37.21 -3.11 -6.00
N THR A 1184 -36.06 -3.46 -6.54
CA THR A 1184 -35.23 -2.56 -7.35
C THR A 1184 -34.70 -3.31 -8.55
N PHE A 1185 -34.74 -2.63 -9.69
CA PHE A 1185 -34.23 -3.07 -10.98
C PHE A 1185 -33.34 -1.95 -11.50
N GLN A 1186 -32.05 -2.16 -11.54
CA GLN A 1186 -31.07 -1.16 -11.94
C GLN A 1186 -30.27 -1.63 -13.14
N LEU A 1187 -30.05 -0.72 -14.07
CA LEU A 1187 -29.23 -0.94 -15.24
C LEU A 1187 -28.18 0.14 -15.42
N ASN A 1188 -26.92 -0.25 -15.45
CA ASN A 1188 -25.78 0.64 -15.66
C ASN A 1188 -25.16 0.37 -17.03
N LEU A 1189 -24.98 1.39 -17.87
CA LEU A 1189 -24.21 1.25 -19.11
C LEU A 1189 -22.74 1.56 -18.81
N LEU A 1190 -21.86 0.57 -18.92
CA LEU A 1190 -20.48 0.67 -18.41
C LEU A 1190 -19.59 1.58 -19.26
N ALA A 1191 -19.93 1.80 -20.53
CA ALA A 1191 -19.24 2.74 -21.42
C ALA A 1191 -19.57 4.23 -21.15
N ASP A 1192 -20.54 4.50 -20.27
CA ASP A 1192 -20.91 5.87 -19.91
C ASP A 1192 -21.16 6.02 -18.40
N PRO A 1193 -20.19 6.58 -17.64
CA PRO A 1193 -20.34 6.79 -16.21
C PRO A 1193 -21.55 7.64 -15.79
N ALA A 1194 -22.17 8.37 -16.72
CA ALA A 1194 -23.33 9.24 -16.47
C ALA A 1194 -24.68 8.61 -16.82
N VAL A 1195 -24.71 7.43 -17.45
CA VAL A 1195 -25.94 6.78 -17.92
C VAL A 1195 -26.16 5.45 -17.20
N ALA A 1196 -26.54 5.54 -15.93
CA ALA A 1196 -27.25 4.47 -15.26
C ALA A 1196 -28.71 4.86 -15.05
N VAL A 1197 -29.61 3.89 -15.12
CA VAL A 1197 -31.03 4.06 -14.93
C VAL A 1197 -31.51 2.95 -14.01
N GLY A 1198 -32.21 3.30 -12.94
CA GLY A 1198 -32.88 2.31 -12.11
C GLY A 1198 -34.37 2.60 -11.99
N LEU A 1199 -35.13 1.52 -11.85
CA LEU A 1199 -36.52 1.47 -11.46
C LEU A 1199 -36.58 0.80 -10.10
N GLY A 1200 -37.48 1.21 -9.23
CA GLY A 1200 -37.77 0.47 -8.02
C GLY A 1200 -39.20 0.64 -7.58
N TYR A 1201 -39.64 -0.16 -6.63
CA TYR A 1201 -40.96 -0.16 -6.05
C TYR A 1201 -40.81 -0.13 -4.53
N ASP A 1202 -41.44 0.85 -3.88
CA ASP A 1202 -41.58 0.94 -2.42
C ASP A 1202 -42.96 0.41 -2.05
N ALA A 1203 -43.01 -0.71 -1.34
CA ALA A 1203 -44.27 -1.28 -0.87
C ALA A 1203 -44.86 -0.50 0.32
N THR A 1204 -44.09 0.35 1.02
CA THR A 1204 -44.61 1.16 2.13
C THR A 1204 -45.52 2.27 1.62
N THR A 1205 -45.17 2.91 0.50
CA THR A 1205 -46.00 3.94 -0.14
C THR A 1205 -46.74 3.43 -1.38
N GLU A 1206 -46.59 2.15 -1.71
CA GLU A 1206 -47.13 1.51 -2.92
C GLU A 1206 -46.75 2.21 -4.24
N THR A 1207 -45.56 2.83 -4.31
CA THR A 1207 -45.13 3.65 -5.45
C THR A 1207 -43.97 3.06 -6.22
N TRP A 1208 -43.98 3.22 -7.55
CA TRP A 1208 -42.81 3.02 -8.40
C TRP A 1208 -41.94 4.28 -8.45
N GLY A 1209 -40.64 4.08 -8.33
CA GLY A 1209 -39.59 5.04 -8.55
C GLY A 1209 -38.80 4.76 -9.83
N PHE A 1210 -38.31 5.80 -10.48
CA PHE A 1210 -37.39 5.76 -11.61
C PHE A 1210 -36.25 6.74 -11.33
N ARG A 1211 -34.99 6.46 -11.65
CA ARG A 1211 -33.89 7.42 -11.42
C ARG A 1211 -32.74 7.20 -12.37
N SER A 1212 -32.22 8.28 -12.94
CA SER A 1212 -30.87 8.27 -13.50
C SER A 1212 -29.82 8.31 -12.39
N LEU A 1213 -28.85 7.39 -12.42
CA LEU A 1213 -27.77 7.25 -11.45
C LEU A 1213 -26.41 7.51 -12.12
N PRO A 1214 -25.39 7.92 -11.33
CA PRO A 1214 -24.01 7.72 -11.75
C PRO A 1214 -23.70 6.21 -11.79
N VAL A 1215 -22.89 5.78 -12.75
CA VAL A 1215 -22.47 4.38 -12.86
C VAL A 1215 -21.71 3.96 -11.61
N GLY A 1216 -22.00 2.73 -11.16
CA GLY A 1216 -21.40 2.13 -9.97
C GLY A 1216 -22.11 2.47 -8.66
N VAL A 1217 -23.00 3.47 -8.63
CA VAL A 1217 -23.83 3.77 -7.45
C VAL A 1217 -25.04 2.82 -7.44
N PRO A 1218 -25.27 2.02 -6.39
CA PRO A 1218 -26.45 1.17 -6.31
C PRO A 1218 -27.72 2.03 -6.22
N TYR A 1219 -28.81 1.55 -6.81
CA TYR A 1219 -30.14 2.14 -6.69
C TYR A 1219 -30.62 1.97 -5.24
N ASN A 1220 -30.22 2.91 -4.40
CA ASN A 1220 -30.73 3.04 -3.03
C ASN A 1220 -32.03 3.80 -3.09
N ALA A 1221 -33.06 3.07 -3.49
CA ALA A 1221 -34.37 3.59 -3.79
C ALA A 1221 -34.94 4.49 -2.69
N PHE A 1222 -34.74 4.15 -1.40
CA PHE A 1222 -35.48 4.81 -0.32
C PHE A 1222 -34.69 4.94 1.01
N GLY A 1223 -33.35 5.08 0.94
CA GLY A 1223 -32.48 5.31 2.11
C GLY A 1223 -32.37 6.80 2.48
N VAL A 1224 -32.45 7.11 3.79
CA VAL A 1224 -32.41 8.48 4.35
C VAL A 1224 -31.06 9.19 4.13
N GLY A 1225 -30.04 8.50 3.60
CA GLY A 1225 -28.66 8.99 3.52
C GLY A 1225 -28.17 9.49 2.16
N ASN A 1226 -28.94 9.36 1.07
CA ASN A 1226 -28.48 9.78 -0.28
C ASN A 1226 -29.39 10.82 -0.96
N GLY A 1227 -30.34 11.39 -0.20
CA GLY A 1227 -31.06 12.59 -0.60
C GLY A 1227 -30.22 13.82 -0.26
N LEU A 1228 -29.79 14.56 -1.29
CA LEU A 1228 -29.37 15.97 -1.20
C LEU A 1228 -28.13 16.32 -0.36
N SER A 1229 -27.45 15.37 0.28
CA SER A 1229 -26.12 15.59 0.87
C SER A 1229 -25.09 14.69 0.18
N ARG A 1230 -24.33 15.28 -0.75
CA ARG A 1230 -23.07 14.72 -1.22
C ARG A 1230 -21.95 15.40 -0.44
N SER A 1231 -21.77 15.04 0.83
CA SER A 1231 -20.47 15.28 1.46
C SER A 1231 -19.56 14.12 1.08
N TYR A 1232 -18.68 14.34 0.09
CA TYR A 1232 -17.44 13.57 0.01
C TYR A 1232 -16.52 14.07 1.13
N PHE A 1233 -16.79 13.63 2.36
CA PHE A 1233 -15.85 13.59 3.47
C PHE A 1233 -16.23 12.46 4.40
#